data_AF-A0A9P3U965-F1
#
_entry.id   AF-A0A9P3U965-F1
#
_cell.length_a   1.000
_cell.length_b   1.000
_cell.length_c   1.000
_cell.angle_alpha   90.00
_cell.angle_beta   90.00
_cell.angle_gamma   90.00
#
_symmetry.space_group_name_H-M   'P 1'
#
loop_
_entity.id
_entity.type
_entity.pdbx_description
1 polymer ?
#
loop_
_entity_poly.entity_id
_entity_poly.type
_entity_poly.pdbx_seq_one_letter_code
_entity_poly.pdbx_strand_id
1 'polypeptide(L)'
;MAHRRCAALLPPSSSKRRKALLVDLRGRAPSTHLLLLLLLGASLLLSPLAPPLRADAAVTDVFKPFCDSSSYVDPPPSGWKKWSDPATWPAGKVPGVGMAMGVNATVPCGVGVLLDTNVTLYLLEINGWLKVEAAGPLQVLAAFVLNQGRVTVGTADAPYRGKLTVNLTGAANELTITRPPAAPYQPRSVGVRVFATVGGRLELNGMYGNAPAWTTLAATAAAGATSIRVKGDMTAWPVGGVIAIASTDFDRNQAENFTITSVAAGPGNTTVLGLGGALTWMHWGEAVAAGAAGLAVDEAAEVALLSRAIVIQGHQNPDDPLIGGHLIVMQTAERQLIKGVELVNMGQQGNLGRYPMHFHLCQDVTGSVVSSCSVHDSNQRCYVVHGTWNLRLEWNLGINTKGHCFLLEDAIEFGNTFINNLGFLQEPVKRLLQPTDAIPATQSDDAPSTFWITNPNNTFIGNIAAGSFDSGFWFQLPGRVEGPSALFPNAAGVTPFLIPLGPFVGNAAHSNGRAGLRTYPSGYRPRLNGGVSNVQEKSGINAPQVNITMTSFRAYKNQFIGMFIHNSDGLHIRGAQVADNAVVGIELNRDQAVVISNSVFIGESANIGNPTMCDNPSNNFGGCKALASAGVCDLPLPLAKARSNSRTVSRYAPKYGILIDQADPPAHGWTMGVPHRIVNCSFSGFSNRCHPAAAISPNGHAAYVWPATYTSAALTFPDASPALYLVPRSRGQLGFDGGYGDAGPLAGTYVWRDEDGSMVGGSGGFAVANNTALLPAGDLCTAKPEWNGYACPGTCYRTVSIDGGSAGFTLVPAGTTNSSSSGSSGAGSVSSNGAQFVNVLAGRGYVVKPGGSSAAPADYTVSYADGGFGCNSPVVLQFPLPRAGYTWQLTPSDDIFWQACSGVTLPYTRIAQAQWLCLDAAPVLQISLGANSSATVVLTQVPGNFSCLHIQCGIIPPSSNWSYSDAMKYPPEFLAYAPPAKWKVARAPFGYGGQGEVTTIAHAGPGALAWYFRASFTLKYAGCYRSLLFGYKASDGIVVYVNGGEAFRSNMPATKPVTVATPAVMDASPRAPWSTAIVSVSEVRVMSGRNSIMVELHATQAYAWEVHFNMWVAAVGSSCPLTRFFDQRSSLAFSSVLGGAAAAAGK
;
A
#
# COMPACT_ATOMS: atom_id res chain seq x y z
N MET A 1 24.49 45.85 24.77
CA MET A 1 24.70 47.26 24.38
C MET A 1 24.57 47.36 22.87
N ALA A 2 24.00 48.47 22.43
CA ALA A 2 23.44 48.68 21.11
C ALA A 2 24.46 49.05 20.02
N HIS A 3 23.97 48.92 18.78
CA HIS A 3 24.04 49.92 17.71
C HIS A 3 25.19 49.98 16.70
N ARG A 4 24.74 49.97 15.42
CA ARG A 4 25.08 50.90 14.30
C ARG A 4 26.41 50.65 13.60
N ARG A 5 26.61 50.96 12.30
CA ARG A 5 25.82 51.29 11.09
C ARG A 5 26.87 51.48 9.96
N CYS A 6 26.36 51.58 8.72
CA CYS A 6 26.94 52.15 7.49
C CYS A 6 27.38 51.10 6.45
N ALA A 7 26.67 50.87 5.33
CA ALA A 7 26.29 51.76 4.21
C ALA A 7 27.52 52.25 3.43
N ALA A 8 27.61 52.29 2.10
CA ALA A 8 26.76 51.96 0.96
C ALA A 8 27.63 52.07 -0.32
N LEU A 9 27.22 51.48 -1.45
CA LEU A 9 27.13 52.12 -2.78
C LEU A 9 26.84 51.07 -3.89
N LEU A 10 25.80 51.34 -4.66
CA LEU A 10 25.33 50.71 -5.91
C LEU A 10 25.26 51.83 -6.99
N PRO A 11 24.79 51.59 -8.24
CA PRO A 11 25.30 50.81 -9.39
C PRO A 11 25.37 51.74 -10.65
N PRO A 12 25.34 51.28 -11.94
CA PRO A 12 24.06 50.84 -12.57
C PRO A 12 24.13 49.80 -13.74
N SER A 13 23.02 49.04 -13.91
CA SER A 13 22.22 48.70 -15.14
C SER A 13 22.91 48.43 -16.50
N SER A 14 22.45 47.65 -17.51
CA SER A 14 21.24 46.87 -17.85
C SER A 14 21.50 46.14 -19.21
N SER A 15 21.16 44.85 -19.34
CA SER A 15 20.15 44.20 -20.21
C SER A 15 20.12 44.40 -21.76
N LYS A 16 20.11 43.26 -22.49
CA LYS A 16 19.30 42.83 -23.68
C LYS A 16 19.95 42.61 -25.06
N ARG A 17 19.94 41.32 -25.50
CA ARG A 17 19.42 40.67 -26.77
C ARG A 17 19.79 41.32 -28.14
N ARG A 18 20.07 40.61 -29.25
CA ARG A 18 19.39 39.45 -29.89
C ARG A 18 20.11 39.01 -31.20
N LYS A 19 19.82 37.77 -31.69
CA LYS A 19 19.94 37.20 -33.07
C LYS A 19 21.36 36.84 -33.58
N ALA A 20 21.60 35.89 -34.49
CA ALA A 20 21.03 34.62 -34.97
C ALA A 20 21.90 34.26 -36.20
N LEU A 21 22.37 33.01 -36.38
CA LEU A 21 22.65 32.49 -37.72
C LEU A 21 22.59 30.95 -37.75
N LEU A 22 21.78 30.45 -38.68
CA LEU A 22 21.59 29.08 -39.12
C LEU A 22 22.39 28.91 -40.42
N VAL A 23 23.07 27.78 -40.64
CA VAL A 23 23.24 27.20 -41.99
C VAL A 23 23.13 25.68 -41.90
N ASP A 24 22.29 25.19 -42.82
CA ASP A 24 21.77 23.87 -43.12
C ASP A 24 22.80 23.02 -43.91
N LEU A 25 22.84 21.69 -43.71
CA LEU A 25 23.23 20.76 -44.78
C LEU A 25 22.43 19.45 -44.68
N ARG A 26 21.57 19.27 -45.69
CA ARG A 26 20.74 18.12 -45.99
C ARG A 26 21.54 17.00 -46.68
N GLY A 27 21.29 15.77 -46.24
CA GLY A 27 20.89 14.65 -47.10
C GLY A 27 21.94 13.97 -48.00
N ARG A 28 22.22 12.69 -47.73
CA ARG A 28 21.63 11.52 -48.44
C ARG A 28 22.43 10.25 -48.15
N ALA A 29 21.74 9.23 -47.62
CA ALA A 29 22.11 7.81 -47.71
C ALA A 29 21.89 7.31 -49.16
N PRO A 30 22.33 6.07 -49.52
CA PRO A 30 21.46 4.91 -49.28
C PRO A 30 22.21 3.57 -48.97
N SER A 31 21.62 2.71 -48.11
CA SER A 31 21.06 1.36 -48.40
C SER A 31 22.10 0.21 -48.41
N THR A 32 21.96 -0.96 -47.78
CA THR A 32 20.84 -1.77 -47.20
C THR A 32 21.51 -3.01 -46.54
N HIS A 33 21.24 -3.43 -45.28
CA HIS A 33 20.10 -4.27 -44.79
C HIS A 33 20.13 -5.72 -45.35
N LEU A 34 19.82 -6.82 -44.66
CA LEU A 34 19.10 -7.11 -43.41
C LEU A 34 19.22 -8.64 -43.16
N LEU A 35 19.45 -9.11 -41.92
CA LEU A 35 18.62 -10.12 -41.24
C LEU A 35 19.10 -10.35 -39.79
N LEU A 36 18.14 -10.46 -38.86
CA LEU A 36 18.21 -10.68 -37.40
C LEU A 36 18.19 -9.43 -36.51
N LEU A 37 16.97 -8.98 -36.21
CA LEU A 37 16.54 -8.54 -34.87
C LEU A 37 15.00 -8.41 -34.89
N LEU A 38 14.34 -9.56 -34.81
CA LEU A 38 12.97 -9.70 -34.33
C LEU A 38 13.05 -10.61 -33.12
N LEU A 39 13.02 -10.03 -31.91
CA LEU A 39 12.65 -10.59 -30.61
C LEU A 39 13.29 -9.73 -29.52
N LEU A 40 12.57 -8.69 -29.07
CA LEU A 40 12.60 -8.07 -27.72
C LEU A 40 11.90 -6.70 -27.80
N GLY A 41 10.58 -6.74 -27.82
CA GLY A 41 9.74 -5.55 -27.69
C GLY A 41 8.85 -5.67 -26.45
N ALA A 42 9.38 -5.29 -25.28
CA ALA A 42 8.61 -4.89 -24.09
C ALA A 42 9.56 -4.38 -22.99
N SER A 43 10.24 -3.25 -23.22
CA SER A 43 10.85 -2.49 -22.13
C SER A 43 9.83 -1.46 -21.66
N LEU A 44 9.24 -1.72 -20.49
CA LEU A 44 8.38 -0.80 -19.77
C LEU A 44 9.09 0.53 -19.52
N LEU A 45 8.43 1.62 -19.92
CA LEU A 45 8.67 2.97 -19.41
C LEU A 45 8.24 3.00 -17.93
N LEU A 46 9.19 2.83 -17.02
CA LEU A 46 9.03 3.16 -15.61
C LEU A 46 9.04 4.68 -15.46
N SER A 47 7.85 5.29 -15.38
CA SER A 47 7.68 6.62 -14.82
C SER A 47 7.71 6.50 -13.29
N PRO A 48 8.49 7.31 -12.55
CA PRO A 48 8.46 7.26 -11.08
C PRO A 48 7.14 7.91 -10.61
N LEU A 49 6.17 7.09 -10.23
CA LEU A 49 4.98 7.53 -9.50
C LEU A 49 5.32 7.60 -8.00
N ALA A 50 5.94 8.72 -7.62
CA ALA A 50 5.96 9.37 -6.31
C ALA A 50 7.28 10.14 -6.19
N PRO A 51 7.29 11.43 -5.81
CA PRO A 51 8.51 12.04 -5.33
C PRO A 51 8.97 11.26 -4.09
N PRO A 52 10.28 10.96 -3.92
CA PRO A 52 10.78 10.47 -2.65
C PRO A 52 10.32 11.43 -1.56
N LEU A 53 9.92 10.89 -0.40
CA LEU A 53 9.82 11.65 0.84
C LEU A 53 11.08 12.51 0.92
N ARG A 54 10.91 13.83 0.75
CA ARG A 54 12.02 14.75 0.56
C ARG A 54 12.83 14.72 1.85
N ALA A 55 14.05 14.22 1.75
CA ALA A 55 15.10 14.38 2.73
C ALA A 55 15.57 15.85 2.77
N ASP A 56 14.67 16.78 3.08
CA ASP A 56 15.02 18.17 3.34
C ASP A 56 15.17 18.35 4.86
N ALA A 57 16.17 17.67 5.44
CA ALA A 57 16.82 18.08 6.69
C ALA A 57 18.14 17.32 6.83
N ALA A 58 19.25 18.05 6.80
CA ALA A 58 20.58 17.54 7.04
C ALA A 58 20.65 16.79 8.39
N VAL A 59 21.06 15.51 8.35
CA VAL A 59 21.58 14.78 9.52
C VAL A 59 22.93 14.14 9.14
N THR A 60 23.74 14.84 8.35
CA THR A 60 25.08 14.39 7.96
C THR A 60 26.16 14.74 9.00
N ASP A 61 25.86 15.57 10.00
CA ASP A 61 26.85 16.05 10.98
C ASP A 61 27.01 15.18 12.24
N VAL A 62 26.24 14.09 12.38
CA VAL A 62 26.20 13.30 13.64
C VAL A 62 27.27 12.20 13.68
N PHE A 63 27.66 11.63 12.54
CA PHE A 63 28.55 10.46 12.46
C PHE A 63 29.94 10.83 11.93
N LYS A 64 30.81 11.36 12.79
CA LYS A 64 32.22 11.61 12.45
C LYS A 64 33.04 10.31 12.56
N PRO A 65 33.99 10.05 11.63
CA PRO A 65 34.95 8.96 11.77
C PRO A 65 35.73 9.07 13.08
N PHE A 66 36.19 7.92 13.61
CA PHE A 66 36.90 7.89 14.90
C PHE A 66 38.23 8.66 14.87
N CYS A 67 39.02 8.45 13.82
CA CYS A 67 40.22 9.23 13.52
C CYS A 67 39.88 10.45 12.63
N ASP A 68 40.79 11.41 12.54
CA ASP A 68 40.66 12.52 11.59
C ASP A 68 40.60 11.99 10.15
N SER A 69 39.84 12.70 9.30
CA SER A 69 39.73 12.45 7.86
C SER A 69 41.08 12.27 7.15
N SER A 70 42.12 12.99 7.60
CA SER A 70 43.51 12.85 7.11
C SER A 70 44.13 11.47 7.38
N SER A 71 43.58 10.69 8.32
CA SER A 71 44.02 9.33 8.64
C SER A 71 43.42 8.25 7.73
N TYR A 72 42.45 8.63 6.89
CA TYR A 72 41.73 7.75 5.98
C TYR A 72 41.74 8.33 4.56
N VAL A 73 42.93 8.45 3.97
CA VAL A 73 43.07 8.82 2.56
C VAL A 73 42.88 7.56 1.72
N ASP A 74 41.98 7.61 0.73
CA ASP A 74 41.92 6.62 -0.34
C ASP A 74 42.94 7.03 -1.43
N PRO A 75 43.83 6.13 -1.91
CA PRO A 75 43.91 4.70 -1.59
C PRO A 75 44.63 4.41 -0.26
N PRO A 76 44.45 3.21 0.33
CA PRO A 76 45.07 2.80 1.58
C PRO A 76 46.61 2.98 1.61
N PRO A 77 47.23 2.98 2.80
CA PRO A 77 48.68 3.15 2.95
C PRO A 77 49.47 2.18 2.05
N SER A 78 50.50 2.67 1.36
CA SER A 78 51.29 1.88 0.40
C SER A 78 52.19 0.82 1.04
N GLY A 79 52.39 0.84 2.37
CA GLY A 79 53.17 -0.13 3.12
C GLY A 79 52.35 -0.82 4.21
N TRP A 80 51.79 -1.99 3.90
CA TRP A 80 51.09 -2.83 4.88
C TRP A 80 52.10 -3.54 5.79
N LYS A 81 51.95 -3.37 7.11
CA LYS A 81 52.76 -4.06 8.11
C LYS A 81 52.15 -5.42 8.42
N LYS A 82 52.96 -6.49 8.47
CA LYS A 82 52.46 -7.84 8.78
C LYS A 82 52.10 -7.97 10.25
N TRP A 83 50.98 -8.63 10.56
CA TRP A 83 50.59 -8.91 11.95
C TRP A 83 51.66 -9.75 12.65
N SER A 84 52.20 -10.76 11.95
CA SER A 84 53.22 -11.66 12.46
C SER A 84 54.59 -11.01 12.76
N ASP A 85 54.84 -9.79 12.27
CA ASP A 85 56.10 -9.08 12.48
C ASP A 85 56.11 -8.34 13.83
N PRO A 86 57.04 -8.69 14.75
CA PRO A 86 57.22 -7.96 16.01
C PRO A 86 57.36 -6.44 15.85
N ALA A 87 57.98 -5.96 14.75
CA ALA A 87 58.21 -4.54 14.49
C ALA A 87 56.92 -3.75 14.19
N THR A 88 55.81 -4.45 13.90
CA THR A 88 54.49 -3.83 13.73
C THR A 88 53.96 -3.25 15.04
N TRP A 89 54.39 -3.79 16.19
CA TRP A 89 53.76 -3.56 17.49
C TRP A 89 54.64 -2.73 18.43
N PRO A 90 54.08 -1.75 19.19
CA PRO A 90 54.85 -0.81 20.02
C PRO A 90 55.79 -1.42 21.07
N ALA A 91 55.61 -2.70 21.42
CA ALA A 91 56.41 -3.42 22.43
C ALA A 91 57.28 -4.54 21.83
N GLY A 92 57.37 -4.67 20.50
CA GLY A 92 58.08 -5.79 19.87
C GLY A 92 57.45 -7.16 20.17
N LYS A 93 56.19 -7.18 20.61
CA LYS A 93 55.44 -8.39 20.97
C LYS A 93 54.21 -8.49 20.09
N VAL A 94 54.09 -9.61 19.37
CA VAL A 94 52.96 -9.88 18.49
C VAL A 94 51.73 -10.25 19.34
N PRO A 95 50.63 -9.48 19.29
CA PRO A 95 49.42 -9.79 20.04
C PRO A 95 48.77 -11.08 19.54
N GLY A 96 48.34 -11.93 20.48
CA GLY A 96 47.47 -13.07 20.22
C GLY A 96 48.12 -14.27 19.51
N VAL A 97 49.45 -14.29 19.34
CA VAL A 97 50.20 -15.43 18.81
C VAL A 97 50.79 -16.22 20.00
N GLY A 98 50.24 -17.41 20.27
CA GLY A 98 50.85 -18.39 21.18
C GLY A 98 50.48 -18.38 22.68
N MET A 99 49.41 -17.71 23.15
CA MET A 99 48.93 -17.78 24.55
C MET A 99 47.41 -17.55 24.70
N ALA A 100 46.89 -17.85 25.90
CA ALA A 100 45.49 -17.83 26.35
C ALA A 100 44.73 -16.50 26.14
N MET A 101 43.39 -16.57 26.09
CA MET A 101 42.50 -15.40 26.03
C MET A 101 42.83 -14.35 27.11
N GLY A 102 42.89 -13.07 26.74
CA GLY A 102 43.14 -11.96 27.68
C GLY A 102 43.92 -10.76 27.12
N VAL A 103 44.49 -10.87 25.91
CA VAL A 103 45.29 -9.81 25.28
C VAL A 103 44.44 -8.95 24.35
N ASN A 104 44.56 -7.62 24.46
CA ASN A 104 43.96 -6.68 23.51
C ASN A 104 44.96 -6.34 22.39
N ALA A 105 44.45 -6.16 21.17
CA ALA A 105 45.23 -5.65 20.05
C ALA A 105 44.52 -4.46 19.43
N THR A 106 45.24 -3.36 19.23
CA THR A 106 44.72 -2.14 18.61
C THR A 106 45.50 -1.83 17.33
N VAL A 107 44.81 -1.75 16.19
CA VAL A 107 45.36 -1.21 14.93
C VAL A 107 45.22 0.31 14.98
N PRO A 108 46.31 1.10 15.10
CA PRO A 108 46.22 2.55 15.32
C PRO A 108 45.77 3.34 14.09
N CYS A 109 45.23 4.55 14.29
CA CYS A 109 44.91 5.50 13.22
C CYS A 109 46.09 5.68 12.25
N GLY A 110 45.80 5.70 10.94
CA GLY A 110 46.81 5.91 9.88
C GLY A 110 47.74 4.72 9.60
N VAL A 111 47.64 3.62 10.36
CA VAL A 111 48.47 2.41 10.17
C VAL A 111 47.68 1.36 9.38
N GLY A 112 48.31 0.76 8.36
CA GLY A 112 47.80 -0.41 7.66
C GLY A 112 48.46 -1.70 8.13
N VAL A 113 47.65 -2.67 8.58
CA VAL A 113 48.08 -3.98 9.06
C VAL A 113 47.47 -5.09 8.20
N LEU A 114 48.32 -6.01 7.73
CA LEU A 114 47.94 -7.24 7.06
C LEU A 114 47.88 -8.38 8.07
N LEU A 115 46.71 -8.98 8.27
CA LEU A 115 46.57 -10.18 9.09
C LEU A 115 47.01 -11.43 8.30
N ASP A 116 48.16 -11.97 8.67
CA ASP A 116 48.84 -13.08 7.99
C ASP A 116 49.07 -14.31 8.88
N THR A 117 48.51 -14.33 10.09
CA THR A 117 48.63 -15.43 11.05
C THR A 117 47.36 -15.56 11.89
N ASN A 118 47.17 -16.72 12.52
CA ASN A 118 46.06 -16.96 13.44
C ASN A 118 46.26 -16.16 14.73
N VAL A 119 45.17 -15.62 15.27
CA VAL A 119 45.21 -14.77 16.47
C VAL A 119 44.15 -15.19 17.49
N THR A 120 44.54 -15.19 18.76
CA THR A 120 43.64 -15.35 19.92
C THR A 120 43.70 -14.10 20.80
N LEU A 121 42.58 -13.37 20.90
CA LEU A 121 42.50 -12.05 21.52
C LEU A 121 41.32 -11.97 22.49
N TYR A 122 41.39 -11.04 23.43
CA TYR A 122 40.20 -10.57 24.15
C TYR A 122 39.48 -9.52 23.28
N LEU A 123 40.13 -8.39 22.99
CA LEU A 123 39.60 -7.37 22.09
C LEU A 123 40.51 -7.19 20.87
N LEU A 124 39.91 -7.24 19.67
CA LEU A 124 40.50 -6.71 18.45
C LEU A 124 39.87 -5.35 18.14
N GLU A 125 40.61 -4.27 18.36
CA GLU A 125 40.19 -2.90 18.09
C GLU A 125 40.88 -2.37 16.82
N ILE A 126 40.10 -1.89 15.86
CA ILE A 126 40.60 -1.50 14.54
C ILE A 126 40.26 -0.03 14.30
N ASN A 127 41.24 0.84 14.53
CA ASN A 127 41.13 2.29 14.30
C ASN A 127 41.82 2.72 12.99
N GLY A 128 42.81 1.96 12.50
CA GLY A 128 43.47 2.16 11.21
C GLY A 128 42.85 1.32 10.09
N TRP A 129 43.72 0.70 9.30
CA TRP A 129 43.35 -0.20 8.22
C TRP A 129 43.77 -1.63 8.56
N LEU A 130 42.82 -2.56 8.53
CA LEU A 130 43.08 -4.01 8.64
C LEU A 130 42.71 -4.68 7.32
N LYS A 131 43.66 -5.41 6.73
CA LYS A 131 43.43 -6.21 5.53
C LYS A 131 43.71 -7.68 5.79
N VAL A 132 42.93 -8.54 5.15
CA VAL A 132 43.21 -9.97 5.02
C VAL A 132 43.36 -10.30 3.53
N GLU A 133 44.50 -10.89 3.17
CA GLU A 133 44.78 -11.36 1.82
C GLU A 133 44.80 -12.90 1.76
N ALA A 134 44.70 -13.46 0.55
CA ALA A 134 44.61 -14.89 0.34
C ALA A 134 45.93 -15.61 0.73
N ALA A 135 46.00 -16.06 1.98
CA ALA A 135 47.10 -16.87 2.51
C ALA A 135 46.52 -18.02 3.37
N GLY A 136 45.98 -19.05 2.71
CA GLY A 136 45.49 -20.26 3.38
C GLY A 136 44.31 -20.03 4.35
N PRO A 137 43.97 -21.03 5.18
CA PRO A 137 42.97 -20.87 6.24
C PRO A 137 43.52 -20.00 7.38
N LEU A 138 42.75 -19.00 7.79
CA LEU A 138 43.05 -18.08 8.90
C LEU A 138 41.95 -18.10 9.95
N GLN A 139 42.33 -17.96 11.22
CA GLN A 139 41.42 -17.93 12.36
C GLN A 139 41.66 -16.69 13.24
N VAL A 140 40.57 -16.00 13.54
CA VAL A 140 40.49 -14.95 14.56
C VAL A 140 39.60 -15.48 15.68
N LEU A 141 40.19 -15.84 16.81
CA LEU A 141 39.46 -16.14 18.04
C LEU A 141 39.48 -14.88 18.91
N ALA A 142 38.35 -14.21 19.09
CA ALA A 142 38.28 -12.95 19.85
C ALA A 142 37.08 -12.93 20.77
N ALA A 143 37.19 -12.35 21.97
CA ALA A 143 35.99 -12.10 22.78
C ALA A 143 35.09 -11.05 22.10
N PHE A 144 35.72 -10.00 21.53
CA PHE A 144 35.07 -8.93 20.79
C PHE A 144 35.93 -8.44 19.62
N VAL A 145 35.26 -8.00 18.56
CA VAL A 145 35.86 -7.23 17.46
C VAL A 145 35.18 -5.87 17.39
N LEU A 146 35.96 -4.80 17.45
CA LEU A 146 35.49 -3.41 17.32
C LEU A 146 36.18 -2.74 16.13
N ASN A 147 35.41 -2.46 15.08
CA ASN A 147 35.86 -1.76 13.89
C ASN A 147 35.38 -0.31 13.91
N GLN A 148 36.34 0.62 14.02
CA GLN A 148 36.13 2.07 13.93
C GLN A 148 36.92 2.72 12.78
N GLY A 149 37.70 1.91 12.06
CA GLY A 149 38.52 2.28 10.92
C GLY A 149 38.03 1.63 9.63
N ARG A 150 38.94 0.91 8.95
CA ARG A 150 38.68 0.26 7.66
C ARG A 150 39.09 -1.21 7.71
N VAL A 151 38.15 -2.10 7.44
CA VAL A 151 38.40 -3.55 7.33
C VAL A 151 38.14 -4.01 5.91
N THR A 152 39.11 -4.69 5.30
CA THR A 152 39.00 -5.25 3.95
C THR A 152 39.43 -6.72 3.92
N VAL A 153 38.53 -7.61 3.52
CA VAL A 153 38.82 -9.04 3.30
C VAL A 153 38.45 -9.40 1.87
N GLY A 154 39.46 -9.57 1.01
CA GLY A 154 39.24 -9.68 -0.44
C GLY A 154 38.69 -8.40 -1.07
N THR A 155 38.60 -8.37 -2.40
CA THR A 155 38.02 -7.27 -3.18
C THR A 155 37.04 -7.81 -4.22
N ALA A 156 36.33 -6.92 -4.94
CA ALA A 156 35.46 -7.32 -6.05
C ALA A 156 36.23 -8.09 -7.14
N ASP A 157 37.42 -7.62 -7.50
CA ASP A 157 38.24 -8.22 -8.56
C ASP A 157 39.05 -9.44 -8.07
N ALA A 158 39.33 -9.50 -6.76
CA ALA A 158 40.01 -10.61 -6.11
C ALA A 158 39.28 -11.02 -4.82
N PRO A 159 38.13 -11.73 -4.93
CA PRO A 159 37.43 -12.26 -3.76
C PRO A 159 38.36 -13.14 -2.92
N TYR A 160 38.15 -13.15 -1.61
CA TYR A 160 38.93 -13.98 -0.70
C TYR A 160 38.65 -15.46 -0.98
N ARG A 161 39.69 -16.18 -1.42
CA ARG A 161 39.62 -17.61 -1.78
C ARG A 161 40.12 -18.56 -0.69
N GLY A 162 40.68 -18.02 0.41
CA GLY A 162 41.03 -18.80 1.59
C GLY A 162 39.81 -19.15 2.44
N LYS A 163 40.03 -19.68 3.65
CA LYS A 163 38.97 -19.84 4.65
C LYS A 163 39.28 -18.97 5.87
N LEU A 164 38.52 -17.91 6.09
CA LEU A 164 38.67 -17.03 7.24
C LEU A 164 37.56 -17.35 8.23
N THR A 165 37.92 -17.71 9.46
CA THR A 165 36.95 -17.96 10.54
C THR A 165 37.15 -16.98 11.68
N VAL A 166 36.14 -16.15 11.94
CA VAL A 166 36.06 -15.26 13.11
C VAL A 166 35.14 -15.90 14.15
N ASN A 167 35.68 -16.27 15.31
CA ASN A 167 34.95 -16.92 16.39
C ASN A 167 34.87 -16.01 17.62
N LEU A 168 33.64 -15.64 18.02
CA LEU A 168 33.34 -14.65 19.05
C LEU A 168 33.04 -15.31 20.40
N THR A 169 33.90 -15.10 21.41
CA THR A 169 33.89 -15.90 22.66
C THR A 169 33.41 -15.18 23.92
N GLY A 170 33.30 -13.85 23.95
CA GLY A 170 33.08 -13.08 25.19
C GLY A 170 31.79 -13.48 25.91
N ALA A 171 31.85 -13.89 27.19
CA ALA A 171 30.70 -14.52 27.88
C ALA A 171 30.14 -13.76 29.10
N ALA A 172 30.90 -12.86 29.73
CA ALA A 172 30.53 -12.28 31.03
C ALA A 172 30.55 -10.74 31.08
N ASN A 173 31.29 -10.08 30.19
CA ASN A 173 31.43 -8.62 30.15
C ASN A 173 30.95 -8.09 28.80
N GLU A 174 30.05 -7.12 28.79
CA GLU A 174 29.62 -6.49 27.54
C GLU A 174 30.68 -5.50 27.04
N LEU A 175 30.86 -5.42 25.73
CA LEU A 175 31.69 -4.41 25.12
C LEU A 175 30.99 -3.04 25.21
N THR A 176 31.62 -2.11 25.92
CA THR A 176 31.17 -0.72 26.04
C THR A 176 31.97 0.20 25.11
N ILE A 177 31.28 0.97 24.28
CA ILE A 177 31.86 1.99 23.40
C ILE A 177 32.18 3.24 24.23
N THR A 178 33.45 3.60 24.29
CA THR A 178 33.97 4.70 25.14
C THR A 178 33.83 6.09 24.52
N ARG A 179 33.69 6.18 23.20
CA ARG A 179 33.49 7.45 22.45
C ARG A 179 32.30 7.29 21.49
N PRO A 180 31.06 7.28 21.98
CA PRO A 180 29.89 7.18 21.11
C PRO A 180 29.84 8.40 20.18
N PRO A 181 29.34 8.25 18.93
CA PRO A 181 28.89 9.38 18.13
C PRO A 181 27.99 10.30 18.96
N ALA A 182 28.01 11.61 18.70
CA ALA A 182 27.35 12.63 19.53
C ALA A 182 25.79 12.56 19.54
N ALA A 183 25.21 11.43 19.13
CA ALA A 183 23.77 11.23 19.09
C ALA A 183 23.24 11.03 20.52
N PRO A 184 22.19 11.77 20.94
CA PRO A 184 21.54 11.62 22.25
C PRO A 184 20.70 10.33 22.37
N TYR A 185 20.77 9.45 21.36
CA TYR A 185 19.93 8.26 21.23
C TYR A 185 20.84 7.03 21.22
N GLN A 186 20.79 6.20 22.28
CA GLN A 186 21.24 4.78 22.36
C GLN A 186 22.40 4.41 23.32
N PRO A 187 22.42 3.14 23.82
CA PRO A 187 23.25 2.70 24.93
C PRO A 187 24.73 2.60 24.59
N ARG A 188 25.57 2.76 25.62
CA ARG A 188 27.03 2.62 25.51
C ARG A 188 27.48 1.16 25.26
N SER A 189 26.61 0.18 25.49
CA SER A 189 26.96 -1.24 25.38
C SER A 189 26.43 -1.87 24.08
N VAL A 190 27.31 -2.57 23.37
CA VAL A 190 26.98 -3.42 22.22
C VAL A 190 26.94 -4.90 22.56
N GLY A 191 27.01 -5.27 23.85
CA GLY A 191 26.78 -6.65 24.30
C GLY A 191 27.98 -7.57 24.23
N VAL A 192 27.70 -8.87 24.34
CA VAL A 192 28.69 -9.96 24.36
C VAL A 192 28.81 -10.66 23.01
N ARG A 193 29.95 -11.31 22.72
CA ARG A 193 30.21 -12.06 21.47
C ARG A 193 29.92 -11.24 20.21
N VAL A 194 30.46 -10.03 20.16
CA VAL A 194 30.10 -9.03 19.14
C VAL A 194 31.22 -8.76 18.15
N PHE A 195 30.84 -8.66 16.87
CA PHE A 195 31.56 -7.89 15.87
C PHE A 195 30.82 -6.55 15.67
N ALA A 196 31.36 -5.47 16.21
CA ALA A 196 30.77 -4.14 16.10
C ALA A 196 31.53 -3.31 15.06
N THR A 197 30.83 -2.73 14.10
CA THR A 197 31.33 -1.66 13.23
C THR A 197 30.65 -0.36 13.62
N VAL A 198 31.42 0.58 14.18
CA VAL A 198 30.92 1.84 14.76
C VAL A 198 31.69 3.00 14.14
N GLY A 199 31.04 3.74 13.23
CA GLY A 199 31.69 4.79 12.43
C GLY A 199 32.75 4.30 11.43
N GLY A 200 33.01 2.98 11.39
CA GLY A 200 33.96 2.34 10.48
C GLY A 200 33.36 1.91 9.15
N ARG A 201 34.22 1.42 8.26
CA ARG A 201 33.88 0.76 6.98
C ARG A 201 34.25 -0.71 7.04
N LEU A 202 33.32 -1.56 6.62
CA LEU A 202 33.49 -3.01 6.52
C LEU A 202 33.28 -3.44 5.06
N GLU A 203 34.35 -3.94 4.45
CA GLU A 203 34.34 -4.51 3.11
C GLU A 203 34.80 -5.98 3.17
N LEU A 204 33.84 -6.90 3.03
CA LEU A 204 34.07 -8.34 3.04
C LEU A 204 33.64 -8.90 1.69
N ASN A 205 34.52 -9.66 1.03
CA ASN A 205 34.20 -10.35 -0.20
C ASN A 205 34.71 -11.79 -0.19
N GLY A 206 33.82 -12.74 0.12
CA GLY A 206 34.08 -14.18 0.17
C GLY A 206 33.29 -14.99 -0.87
N MET A 207 32.90 -14.38 -2.00
CA MET A 207 32.09 -15.07 -3.02
C MET A 207 32.87 -16.18 -3.76
N TYR A 208 32.23 -17.34 -3.92
CA TYR A 208 32.73 -18.43 -4.77
C TYR A 208 32.43 -18.16 -6.25
N GLY A 209 33.18 -17.24 -6.86
CA GLY A 209 32.93 -16.82 -8.25
C GLY A 209 31.61 -16.08 -8.41
N ASN A 210 31.03 -16.14 -9.61
CA ASN A 210 29.81 -15.39 -9.95
C ASN A 210 28.53 -16.26 -9.90
N ALA A 211 28.62 -17.49 -9.40
CA ALA A 211 27.43 -18.33 -9.24
C ALA A 211 26.47 -17.71 -8.20
N PRO A 212 25.15 -17.76 -8.43
CA PRO A 212 24.18 -17.25 -7.46
C PRO A 212 24.22 -18.06 -6.16
N ALA A 213 23.81 -17.42 -5.07
CA ALA A 213 23.78 -18.04 -3.75
C ALA A 213 22.77 -19.20 -3.62
N TRP A 214 21.75 -19.20 -4.48
CA TRP A 214 20.74 -20.24 -4.57
C TRP A 214 20.18 -20.33 -6.00
N THR A 215 19.50 -21.43 -6.27
CA THR A 215 18.80 -21.73 -7.53
C THR A 215 17.58 -22.61 -7.24
N THR A 216 16.86 -23.07 -8.26
CA THR A 216 15.78 -24.06 -8.11
C THR A 216 16.12 -25.37 -8.81
N LEU A 217 15.46 -26.45 -8.40
CA LEU A 217 15.52 -27.71 -9.13
C LEU A 217 15.09 -27.53 -10.60
N ALA A 218 15.75 -28.27 -11.48
CA ALA A 218 15.45 -28.35 -12.91
C ALA A 218 14.70 -29.65 -13.28
N ALA A 219 14.50 -30.54 -12.31
CA ALA A 219 13.61 -31.68 -12.38
C ALA A 219 13.34 -32.20 -10.97
N THR A 220 12.20 -32.87 -10.80
CA THR A 220 11.82 -33.50 -9.53
C THR A 220 12.87 -34.52 -9.10
N ALA A 221 13.31 -34.41 -7.85
CA ALA A 221 14.25 -35.32 -7.21
C ALA A 221 13.50 -36.25 -6.28
N ALA A 222 13.49 -37.55 -6.58
CA ALA A 222 12.81 -38.55 -5.75
C ALA A 222 13.52 -38.79 -4.41
N ALA A 223 12.76 -39.19 -3.40
CA ALA A 223 13.34 -39.77 -2.18
C ALA A 223 14.29 -40.92 -2.52
N GLY A 224 15.43 -41.00 -1.82
CA GLY A 224 16.50 -41.95 -2.09
C GLY A 224 17.54 -41.46 -3.12
N ALA A 225 17.30 -40.36 -3.85
CA ALA A 225 18.28 -39.86 -4.81
C ALA A 225 19.54 -39.33 -4.11
N THR A 226 20.71 -39.62 -4.68
CA THR A 226 22.03 -39.16 -4.20
C THR A 226 22.63 -38.05 -5.05
N SER A 227 21.85 -37.52 -5.99
CA SER A 227 22.23 -36.39 -6.85
C SER A 227 20.99 -35.64 -7.30
N ILE A 228 21.11 -34.33 -7.48
CA ILE A 228 20.04 -33.45 -7.95
C ILE A 228 20.47 -32.65 -9.16
N ARG A 229 19.51 -32.23 -9.99
CA ARG A 229 19.74 -31.36 -11.14
C ARG A 229 19.09 -30.01 -10.90
N VAL A 230 19.89 -28.95 -10.95
CA VAL A 230 19.48 -27.57 -10.65
C VAL A 230 19.58 -26.68 -11.89
N LYS A 231 18.79 -25.60 -11.94
CA LYS A 231 18.80 -24.64 -13.05
C LYS A 231 20.06 -23.77 -13.02
N GLY A 232 20.59 -23.44 -14.20
CA GLY A 232 21.73 -22.54 -14.36
C GLY A 232 23.09 -23.19 -14.06
N ASP A 233 24.12 -22.36 -14.17
CA ASP A 233 25.53 -22.73 -13.93
C ASP A 233 25.91 -22.50 -12.45
N MET A 234 26.07 -23.61 -11.71
CA MET A 234 26.55 -23.65 -10.33
C MET A 234 27.97 -24.24 -10.24
N THR A 235 28.71 -24.30 -11.34
CA THR A 235 30.05 -24.93 -11.38
C THR A 235 31.08 -24.28 -10.44
N ALA A 236 30.83 -23.04 -10.01
CA ALA A 236 31.67 -22.35 -9.04
C ALA A 236 31.37 -22.73 -7.57
N TRP A 237 30.29 -23.47 -7.28
CA TRP A 237 30.02 -23.98 -5.94
C TRP A 237 31.09 -25.01 -5.53
N PRO A 238 31.61 -24.95 -4.28
CA PRO A 238 32.71 -25.82 -3.87
C PRO A 238 32.24 -27.24 -3.52
N VAL A 239 32.95 -28.26 -4.02
CA VAL A 239 32.86 -29.63 -3.47
C VAL A 239 33.27 -29.59 -1.99
N GLY A 240 32.50 -30.27 -1.15
CA GLY A 240 32.59 -30.19 0.31
C GLY A 240 31.77 -29.05 0.94
N GLY A 241 31.20 -28.14 0.13
CA GLY A 241 30.26 -27.13 0.60
C GLY A 241 28.94 -27.75 1.05
N VAL A 242 28.26 -27.08 1.98
CA VAL A 242 26.92 -27.48 2.46
C VAL A 242 25.85 -26.74 1.68
N ILE A 243 24.85 -27.46 1.20
CA ILE A 243 23.63 -26.93 0.62
C ILE A 243 22.43 -27.24 1.50
N ALA A 244 21.38 -26.43 1.37
CA ALA A 244 20.07 -26.67 1.94
C ALA A 244 19.04 -26.73 0.80
N ILE A 245 18.05 -27.62 0.92
CA ILE A 245 16.96 -27.81 -0.04
C ILE A 245 15.64 -27.50 0.69
N ALA A 246 14.85 -26.59 0.13
CA ALA A 246 13.57 -26.18 0.71
C ALA A 246 12.49 -27.27 0.55
N SER A 247 11.53 -27.32 1.47
CA SER A 247 10.36 -28.20 1.34
C SER A 247 9.50 -27.80 0.14
N THR A 248 8.93 -28.81 -0.53
CA THR A 248 7.90 -28.62 -1.58
C THR A 248 6.53 -29.13 -1.13
N ASP A 249 6.37 -29.35 0.17
CA ASP A 249 5.16 -29.85 0.82
C ASP A 249 4.67 -28.85 1.90
N PHE A 250 3.49 -29.11 2.48
CA PHE A 250 2.96 -28.39 3.63
C PHE A 250 3.85 -28.53 4.86
N ASP A 251 4.54 -29.66 5.03
CA ASP A 251 5.48 -29.83 6.12
C ASP A 251 6.81 -29.15 5.80
N ARG A 252 6.99 -27.98 6.40
CA ARG A 252 8.24 -27.21 6.34
C ARG A 252 9.47 -27.98 6.83
N ASN A 253 9.31 -28.98 7.70
CA ASN A 253 10.43 -29.73 8.25
C ASN A 253 11.00 -30.76 7.26
N GLN A 254 10.42 -30.89 6.07
CA GLN A 254 11.00 -31.69 4.99
C GLN A 254 12.15 -30.96 4.28
N ALA A 255 12.55 -29.76 4.73
CA ALA A 255 13.80 -29.15 4.31
C ALA A 255 15.01 -29.98 4.79
N GLU A 256 16.03 -30.12 3.94
CA GLU A 256 17.17 -31.01 4.19
C GLU A 256 18.50 -30.37 3.81
N ASN A 257 19.58 -30.70 4.53
CA ASN A 257 20.93 -30.22 4.27
C ASN A 257 21.84 -31.35 3.79
N PHE A 258 22.70 -31.06 2.81
CA PHE A 258 23.65 -32.03 2.26
C PHE A 258 25.01 -31.40 1.99
N THR A 259 26.06 -32.20 2.11
CA THR A 259 27.39 -31.84 1.59
C THR A 259 27.46 -32.15 0.10
N ILE A 260 28.00 -31.24 -0.70
CA ILE A 260 28.25 -31.44 -2.13
C ILE A 260 29.42 -32.42 -2.30
N THR A 261 29.22 -33.53 -3.02
CA THR A 261 30.28 -34.51 -3.32
C THR A 261 30.85 -34.37 -4.73
N SER A 262 30.08 -33.81 -5.66
CA SER A 262 30.52 -33.51 -7.03
C SER A 262 29.70 -32.38 -7.64
N VAL A 263 30.30 -31.62 -8.56
CA VAL A 263 29.62 -30.60 -9.36
C VAL A 263 29.96 -30.83 -10.83
N ALA A 264 28.95 -30.98 -11.68
CA ALA A 264 29.14 -31.22 -13.11
C ALA A 264 28.10 -30.46 -13.94
N ALA A 265 28.47 -30.04 -15.15
CA ALA A 265 27.53 -29.47 -16.10
C ALA A 265 26.46 -30.51 -16.50
N GLY A 266 25.20 -30.08 -16.53
CA GLY A 266 24.06 -30.88 -16.98
C GLY A 266 23.50 -30.39 -18.33
N PRO A 267 22.54 -31.12 -18.90
CA PRO A 267 21.91 -30.72 -20.17
C PRO A 267 21.08 -29.44 -20.01
N GLY A 268 20.96 -28.65 -21.09
CA GLY A 268 20.00 -27.53 -21.14
C GLY A 268 20.25 -26.40 -20.14
N ASN A 269 21.52 -25.99 -19.95
CA ASN A 269 21.93 -24.98 -18.98
C ASN A 269 21.52 -25.34 -17.53
N THR A 270 21.85 -26.56 -17.12
CA THR A 270 21.65 -27.06 -15.76
C THR A 270 22.98 -27.48 -15.15
N THR A 271 23.00 -27.68 -13.84
CA THR A 271 24.13 -28.25 -13.10
C THR A 271 23.65 -29.47 -12.33
N VAL A 272 24.47 -30.53 -12.28
CA VAL A 272 24.24 -31.73 -11.49
C VAL A 272 25.11 -31.67 -10.25
N LEU A 273 24.48 -31.79 -9.08
CA LEU A 273 25.14 -31.81 -7.77
C LEU A 273 25.04 -33.22 -7.19
N GLY A 274 26.17 -33.80 -6.82
CA GLY A 274 26.23 -35.02 -6.02
C GLY A 274 26.02 -34.69 -4.53
N LEU A 275 25.28 -35.53 -3.83
CA LEU A 275 24.92 -35.35 -2.41
C LEU A 275 25.69 -36.33 -1.52
N GLY A 276 26.12 -35.85 -0.35
CA GLY A 276 26.73 -36.63 0.72
C GLY A 276 25.70 -37.43 1.53
N GLY A 277 24.88 -38.23 0.85
CA GLY A 277 23.74 -38.94 1.42
C GLY A 277 22.62 -39.09 0.39
N ALA A 278 21.57 -39.83 0.76
CA ALA A 278 20.35 -39.95 -0.05
C ALA A 278 19.27 -39.00 0.51
N LEU A 279 18.47 -38.40 -0.37
CA LEU A 279 17.30 -37.60 0.02
C LEU A 279 16.33 -38.43 0.86
N THR A 280 15.83 -37.89 1.97
CA THR A 280 14.76 -38.53 2.73
C THR A 280 13.41 -38.29 2.05
N TRP A 281 13.22 -37.09 1.51
CA TRP A 281 11.97 -36.63 0.92
C TRP A 281 12.11 -36.41 -0.60
N MET A 282 10.99 -36.56 -1.31
CA MET A 282 10.89 -36.06 -2.68
C MET A 282 10.86 -34.53 -2.66
N HIS A 283 11.62 -33.91 -3.57
CA HIS A 283 11.63 -32.47 -3.80
C HIS A 283 11.19 -32.17 -5.23
N TRP A 284 10.09 -31.43 -5.37
CA TRP A 284 9.48 -31.12 -6.67
C TRP A 284 10.36 -30.18 -7.49
N GLY A 285 10.42 -30.35 -8.82
CA GLY A 285 11.30 -29.56 -9.69
C GLY A 285 10.70 -29.12 -11.02
N GLU A 286 9.38 -29.19 -11.16
CA GLU A 286 8.65 -28.94 -12.41
C GLU A 286 7.59 -27.84 -12.25
N ALA A 287 7.24 -27.17 -13.34
CA ALA A 287 6.10 -26.27 -13.33
C ALA A 287 4.79 -27.06 -13.44
N VAL A 288 3.82 -26.77 -12.58
CA VAL A 288 2.53 -27.43 -12.55
C VAL A 288 1.54 -26.69 -13.46
N ALA A 289 0.97 -27.41 -14.41
CA ALA A 289 -0.01 -26.86 -15.34
C ALA A 289 -1.32 -26.51 -14.62
N ALA A 290 -1.94 -25.39 -15.00
CA ALA A 290 -3.17 -24.89 -14.36
C ALA A 290 -4.45 -25.11 -15.18
N GLY A 291 -4.48 -26.16 -16.01
CA GLY A 291 -5.61 -26.52 -16.87
C GLY A 291 -5.88 -25.58 -18.06
N ALA A 292 -5.59 -24.28 -17.96
CA ALA A 292 -5.71 -23.31 -19.06
C ALA A 292 -4.40 -23.18 -19.86
N ALA A 293 -4.51 -23.09 -21.19
CA ALA A 293 -3.37 -23.07 -22.09
C ALA A 293 -2.41 -21.89 -21.79
N GLY A 294 -1.13 -22.21 -21.55
CA GLY A 294 -0.08 -21.22 -21.31
C GLY A 294 0.04 -20.71 -19.87
N LEU A 295 -0.73 -21.23 -18.91
CA LEU A 295 -0.64 -20.86 -17.49
C LEU A 295 -0.10 -22.03 -16.65
N ALA A 296 0.91 -21.75 -15.82
CA ALA A 296 1.52 -22.71 -14.90
C ALA A 296 1.99 -22.04 -13.60
N VAL A 297 2.06 -22.83 -12.53
CA VAL A 297 2.63 -22.45 -11.23
C VAL A 297 3.94 -23.21 -11.05
N ASP A 298 5.03 -22.51 -10.80
CA ASP A 298 6.35 -23.15 -10.63
C ASP A 298 6.61 -23.43 -9.15
N GLU A 299 6.63 -24.71 -8.78
CA GLU A 299 6.77 -25.19 -7.40
C GLU A 299 8.12 -25.88 -7.19
N ALA A 300 9.12 -25.56 -8.03
CA ALA A 300 10.43 -26.17 -7.97
C ALA A 300 11.18 -25.78 -6.68
N ALA A 301 11.66 -26.77 -5.94
CA ALA A 301 12.39 -26.58 -4.68
C ALA A 301 13.61 -25.67 -4.86
N GLU A 302 13.77 -24.74 -3.93
CA GLU A 302 14.98 -23.92 -3.83
C GLU A 302 16.14 -24.74 -3.26
N VAL A 303 17.32 -24.58 -3.86
CA VAL A 303 18.58 -25.18 -3.44
C VAL A 303 19.57 -24.06 -3.16
N ALA A 304 20.02 -23.95 -1.93
CA ALA A 304 20.80 -22.83 -1.42
C ALA A 304 22.18 -23.29 -0.91
N LEU A 305 23.26 -22.68 -1.39
CA LEU A 305 24.60 -22.93 -0.85
C LEU A 305 24.74 -22.19 0.48
N LEU A 306 24.96 -22.90 1.58
CA LEU A 306 25.17 -22.31 2.91
C LEU A 306 26.62 -21.86 3.11
N SER A 307 27.59 -22.68 2.70
CA SER A 307 29.01 -22.45 3.00
C SER A 307 29.57 -21.19 2.30
N ARG A 308 30.43 -20.43 2.99
CA ARG A 308 31.18 -19.28 2.44
C ARG A 308 32.66 -19.31 2.83
N ALA A 309 33.46 -18.51 2.11
CA ALA A 309 34.90 -18.40 2.37
C ALA A 309 35.20 -17.61 3.67
N ILE A 310 34.31 -16.69 4.04
CA ILE A 310 34.41 -15.89 5.27
C ILE A 310 33.29 -16.36 6.21
N VAL A 311 33.65 -16.88 7.38
CA VAL A 311 32.73 -17.36 8.40
C VAL A 311 32.87 -16.50 9.65
N ILE A 312 31.75 -15.97 10.15
CA ILE A 312 31.67 -15.27 11.44
C ILE A 312 30.68 -16.03 12.30
N GLN A 313 31.11 -16.44 13.50
CA GLN A 313 30.29 -17.27 14.37
C GLN A 313 30.46 -16.92 15.85
N GLY A 314 29.42 -17.18 16.63
CA GLY A 314 29.53 -17.22 18.09
C GLY A 314 30.13 -18.52 18.56
N HIS A 315 30.92 -18.46 19.63
CA HIS A 315 31.31 -19.65 20.36
C HIS A 315 30.06 -20.31 20.97
N GLN A 316 29.87 -21.62 20.73
CA GLN A 316 28.77 -22.35 21.35
C GLN A 316 28.94 -22.33 22.87
N ASN A 317 27.88 -21.93 23.57
CA ASN A 317 27.83 -22.00 25.02
C ASN A 317 26.94 -23.19 25.41
N PRO A 318 27.52 -24.30 25.91
CA PRO A 318 26.72 -25.46 26.33
C PRO A 318 25.70 -25.12 27.42
N ASP A 319 26.01 -24.14 28.27
CA ASP A 319 25.17 -23.77 29.42
C ASP A 319 23.97 -22.88 29.03
N ASP A 320 24.12 -22.08 27.96
CA ASP A 320 22.99 -21.34 27.37
C ASP A 320 23.13 -21.35 25.84
N PRO A 321 22.61 -22.40 25.16
CA PRO A 321 22.72 -22.56 23.72
C PRO A 321 21.87 -21.53 22.94
N LEU A 322 21.06 -20.70 23.61
CA LEU A 322 20.25 -19.67 22.98
C LEU A 322 21.04 -18.37 22.72
N ILE A 323 22.31 -18.32 23.13
CA ILE A 323 23.16 -17.13 23.06
C ILE A 323 24.33 -17.38 22.11
N GLY A 324 24.15 -16.98 20.85
CA GLY A 324 25.18 -16.98 19.82
C GLY A 324 26.00 -15.68 19.75
N GLY A 325 26.75 -15.52 18.67
CA GLY A 325 27.44 -14.27 18.33
C GLY A 325 26.50 -13.27 17.66
N HIS A 326 26.93 -12.03 17.47
CA HIS A 326 26.16 -11.08 16.67
C HIS A 326 27.06 -10.07 15.95
N LEU A 327 26.55 -9.49 14.86
CA LEU A 327 27.23 -8.45 14.09
C LEU A 327 26.33 -7.22 14.03
N ILE A 328 26.89 -6.08 14.39
CA ILE A 328 26.19 -4.79 14.37
C ILE A 328 26.99 -3.77 13.58
N VAL A 329 26.34 -3.15 12.59
CA VAL A 329 26.79 -1.92 11.93
C VAL A 329 25.97 -0.80 12.54
N MET A 330 26.62 0.14 13.21
CA MET A 330 25.95 1.12 14.02
C MET A 330 26.43 2.52 13.68
N GLN A 331 25.49 3.46 13.55
CA GLN A 331 25.74 4.90 13.58
C GLN A 331 26.87 5.34 12.64
N THR A 332 26.77 4.90 11.39
CA THR A 332 27.76 5.21 10.37
C THR A 332 27.07 5.52 9.06
N ALA A 333 27.50 6.62 8.42
CA ALA A 333 27.15 6.93 7.04
C ALA A 333 28.15 6.30 6.05
N GLU A 334 29.16 5.59 6.54
CA GLU A 334 30.12 4.90 5.69
C GLU A 334 29.43 3.75 4.95
N ARG A 335 29.75 3.64 3.67
CA ARG A 335 29.27 2.56 2.81
C ARG A 335 29.80 1.20 3.28
N GLN A 336 28.93 0.24 3.53
CA GLN A 336 29.32 -1.14 3.87
C GLN A 336 29.18 -2.06 2.66
N LEU A 337 30.19 -2.89 2.37
CA LEU A 337 30.13 -3.90 1.30
C LEU A 337 30.37 -5.28 1.89
N ILE A 338 29.31 -6.02 2.18
CA ILE A 338 29.39 -7.32 2.85
C ILE A 338 28.89 -8.38 1.88
N LYS A 339 29.81 -9.14 1.27
CA LYS A 339 29.50 -10.09 0.20
C LYS A 339 30.06 -11.48 0.48
N GLY A 340 29.22 -12.50 0.39
CA GLY A 340 29.66 -13.89 0.54
C GLY A 340 30.20 -14.20 1.94
N VAL A 341 29.46 -13.82 2.99
CA VAL A 341 29.80 -14.11 4.40
C VAL A 341 28.81 -15.10 4.99
N GLU A 342 29.32 -16.12 5.65
CA GLU A 342 28.55 -17.13 6.41
C GLU A 342 28.49 -16.72 7.88
N LEU A 343 27.29 -16.73 8.44
CA LEU A 343 26.93 -16.32 9.78
C LEU A 343 26.21 -17.48 10.44
N VAL A 344 26.90 -18.19 11.32
CA VAL A 344 26.43 -19.44 11.93
C VAL A 344 26.54 -19.38 13.46
N ASN A 345 25.58 -19.98 14.17
CA ASN A 345 25.46 -19.87 15.63
C ASN A 345 25.48 -18.39 16.10
N MET A 346 24.67 -17.57 15.42
CA MET A 346 24.52 -16.14 15.69
C MET A 346 23.16 -15.87 16.38
N GLY A 347 22.89 -14.62 16.75
CA GLY A 347 21.65 -14.21 17.44
C GLY A 347 21.63 -14.58 18.94
N GLN A 348 20.91 -13.82 19.76
CA GLN A 348 20.82 -14.09 21.21
C GLN A 348 19.40 -13.89 21.75
N GLN A 349 18.68 -14.98 22.03
CA GLN A 349 17.29 -14.90 22.49
C GLN A 349 17.13 -14.11 23.80
N GLY A 350 16.09 -13.28 23.85
CA GLY A 350 15.78 -12.44 25.00
C GLY A 350 16.69 -11.22 25.18
N ASN A 351 17.69 -11.03 24.30
CA ASN A 351 18.60 -9.89 24.34
C ASN A 351 18.38 -8.97 23.13
N LEU A 352 17.87 -7.76 23.38
CA LEU A 352 17.54 -6.80 22.33
C LEU A 352 18.77 -6.39 21.51
N GLY A 353 18.63 -6.34 20.18
CA GLY A 353 19.65 -5.80 19.27
C GLY A 353 20.84 -6.71 19.02
N ARG A 354 20.77 -7.99 19.42
CA ARG A 354 21.85 -8.99 19.28
C ARG A 354 21.54 -9.96 18.14
N TYR A 355 21.69 -9.50 16.89
CA TYR A 355 21.28 -10.24 15.69
C TYR A 355 22.44 -10.55 14.72
N PRO A 356 22.32 -11.56 13.85
CA PRO A 356 23.40 -11.99 12.95
C PRO A 356 23.89 -10.90 11.98
N MET A 357 22.99 -10.04 11.49
CA MET A 357 23.30 -8.90 10.64
C MET A 357 22.38 -7.73 11.01
N HIS A 358 22.88 -6.76 11.76
CA HIS A 358 22.07 -5.66 12.30
C HIS A 358 22.61 -4.30 11.85
N PHE A 359 21.86 -3.60 10.98
CA PHE A 359 22.10 -2.19 10.67
C PHE A 359 21.27 -1.35 11.62
N HIS A 360 21.94 -0.69 12.57
CA HIS A 360 21.33 -0.06 13.72
C HIS A 360 21.47 1.46 13.67
N LEU A 361 20.36 2.14 13.39
CA LEU A 361 20.20 3.59 13.37
C LEU A 361 21.24 4.30 12.51
N CYS A 362 21.57 3.71 11.35
CA CYS A 362 22.54 4.27 10.42
C CYS A 362 21.96 5.41 9.57
N GLN A 363 20.63 5.58 9.54
CA GLN A 363 19.93 6.52 8.67
C GLN A 363 20.25 6.21 7.19
N ASP A 364 20.83 7.14 6.44
CA ASP A 364 21.14 6.93 5.02
C ASP A 364 22.43 6.14 4.84
N VAL A 365 22.32 4.94 4.27
CA VAL A 365 23.46 4.08 3.94
C VAL A 365 23.61 3.86 2.44
N THR A 366 23.17 4.83 1.62
CA THR A 366 23.24 4.76 0.15
C THR A 366 24.57 4.21 -0.35
N GLY A 367 24.47 3.19 -1.21
CA GLY A 367 25.62 2.46 -1.77
C GLY A 367 26.05 1.25 -0.94
N SER A 368 25.52 1.06 0.26
CA SER A 368 25.79 -0.13 1.08
C SER A 368 25.06 -1.34 0.50
N VAL A 369 25.76 -2.48 0.48
CA VAL A 369 25.27 -3.73 -0.08
C VAL A 369 25.63 -4.88 0.84
N VAL A 370 24.62 -5.66 1.23
CA VAL A 370 24.82 -7.02 1.76
C VAL A 370 24.35 -7.99 0.69
N SER A 371 25.25 -8.84 0.20
CA SER A 371 24.91 -9.77 -0.87
C SER A 371 25.46 -11.16 -0.69
N SER A 372 24.69 -12.16 -1.13
CA SER A 372 25.13 -13.56 -1.17
C SER A 372 25.63 -14.06 0.18
N CYS A 373 25.21 -13.46 1.29
CA CYS A 373 25.55 -13.90 2.64
C CYS A 373 24.59 -15.02 3.06
N SER A 374 25.02 -15.86 4.00
CA SER A 374 24.18 -16.91 4.57
C SER A 374 24.10 -16.73 6.08
N VAL A 375 22.90 -16.57 6.61
CA VAL A 375 22.60 -16.72 8.03
C VAL A 375 21.91 -18.07 8.20
N HIS A 376 22.50 -18.97 8.96
CA HIS A 376 21.86 -20.25 9.27
C HIS A 376 22.20 -20.76 10.65
N ASP A 377 21.32 -21.62 11.18
CA ASP A 377 21.42 -22.14 12.56
C ASP A 377 21.59 -20.98 13.57
N SER A 378 20.78 -19.93 13.37
CA SER A 378 20.79 -18.70 14.19
C SER A 378 19.75 -18.78 15.30
N ASN A 379 20.14 -18.36 16.49
CA ASN A 379 19.33 -18.38 17.70
C ASN A 379 18.32 -17.23 17.76
N GLN A 380 18.50 -16.11 17.04
CA GLN A 380 17.51 -15.05 16.95
C GLN A 380 17.72 -14.14 15.73
N ARG A 381 16.68 -14.02 14.92
CA ARG A 381 16.54 -13.24 13.69
C ARG A 381 17.62 -13.50 12.63
N CYS A 382 17.59 -12.74 11.54
CA CYS A 382 18.63 -12.76 10.50
C CYS A 382 19.16 -11.34 10.19
N TYR A 383 18.50 -10.65 9.26
CA TYR A 383 18.87 -9.37 8.68
C TYR A 383 17.92 -8.30 9.20
N VAL A 384 18.43 -7.44 10.07
CA VAL A 384 17.67 -6.40 10.76
C VAL A 384 18.07 -5.03 10.23
N VAL A 385 17.10 -4.35 9.61
CA VAL A 385 17.24 -2.97 9.16
C VAL A 385 16.46 -2.11 10.13
N HIS A 386 17.18 -1.40 11.00
CA HIS A 386 16.59 -0.63 12.10
C HIS A 386 16.98 0.84 11.96
N GLY A 387 16.00 1.73 11.80
CA GLY A 387 16.22 3.17 11.62
C GLY A 387 17.20 3.50 10.48
N THR A 388 17.18 2.69 9.42
CA THR A 388 18.14 2.71 8.32
C THR A 388 17.41 2.63 6.97
N TRP A 389 17.85 3.42 5.99
CA TRP A 389 17.24 3.52 4.66
C TRP A 389 18.28 3.49 3.54
N ASN A 390 17.83 3.17 2.32
CA ASN A 390 18.65 2.99 1.12
C ASN A 390 19.69 1.84 1.18
N LEU A 391 19.46 0.83 2.04
CA LEU A 391 20.26 -0.39 2.06
C LEU A 391 19.85 -1.36 0.94
N ARG A 392 20.83 -2.03 0.31
CA ARG A 392 20.58 -3.12 -0.63
C ARG A 392 20.91 -4.48 -0.04
N LEU A 393 19.90 -5.34 0.09
CA LEU A 393 20.00 -6.75 0.47
C LEU A 393 19.66 -7.62 -0.75
N GLU A 394 20.65 -8.30 -1.32
CA GLU A 394 20.43 -9.13 -2.51
C GLU A 394 21.06 -10.53 -2.43
N TRP A 395 20.34 -11.57 -2.87
CA TRP A 395 20.85 -12.96 -2.87
C TRP A 395 21.22 -13.53 -1.50
N ASN A 396 20.71 -12.96 -0.40
CA ASN A 396 21.04 -13.43 0.94
C ASN A 396 20.16 -14.59 1.37
N LEU A 397 20.69 -15.43 2.26
CA LEU A 397 20.03 -16.64 2.78
C LEU A 397 19.73 -16.53 4.27
N GLY A 398 18.56 -17.01 4.68
CA GLY A 398 18.16 -17.14 6.07
C GLY A 398 17.55 -18.51 6.35
N ILE A 399 18.36 -19.50 6.76
CA ILE A 399 17.97 -20.91 6.79
C ILE A 399 18.03 -21.47 8.21
N ASN A 400 16.98 -22.15 8.70
CA ASN A 400 16.91 -22.67 10.07
C ASN A 400 17.26 -21.61 11.13
N THR A 401 16.45 -20.56 11.19
CA THR A 401 16.68 -19.42 12.09
C THR A 401 15.50 -19.24 13.05
N LYS A 402 15.72 -18.68 14.24
CA LYS A 402 14.62 -18.41 15.19
C LYS A 402 14.16 -16.95 15.09
N GLY A 403 12.87 -16.65 15.23
CA GLY A 403 12.35 -15.28 15.10
C GLY A 403 12.26 -14.78 13.64
N HIS A 404 11.91 -13.51 13.45
CA HIS A 404 11.76 -12.92 12.10
C HIS A 404 13.10 -12.87 11.35
N CYS A 405 13.11 -13.11 10.03
CA CYS A 405 14.38 -13.19 9.31
C CYS A 405 14.83 -11.87 8.68
N PHE A 406 14.13 -11.39 7.65
CA PHE A 406 14.37 -10.10 7.00
C PHE A 406 13.36 -9.09 7.54
N LEU A 407 13.79 -8.13 8.35
CA LEU A 407 12.86 -7.20 8.99
C LEU A 407 13.25 -5.73 8.89
N LEU A 408 12.21 -4.91 8.83
CA LEU A 408 12.20 -3.47 9.09
C LEU A 408 11.62 -3.28 10.50
N GLU A 409 12.30 -2.58 11.40
CA GLU A 409 11.96 -2.63 12.84
C GLU A 409 11.00 -1.51 13.30
N ASP A 410 11.27 -0.24 12.98
CA ASP A 410 10.58 0.91 13.60
C ASP A 410 9.61 1.66 12.67
N ALA A 411 9.43 1.16 11.45
CA ALA A 411 8.52 1.70 10.43
C ALA A 411 8.92 3.04 9.79
N ILE A 412 10.15 3.51 10.03
CA ILE A 412 10.73 4.69 9.33
C ILE A 412 11.74 4.30 8.25
N GLU A 413 11.98 3.01 8.06
CA GLU A 413 12.93 2.47 7.08
C GLU A 413 12.31 2.49 5.68
N PHE A 414 12.83 3.34 4.79
CA PHE A 414 12.36 3.49 3.41
C PHE A 414 13.49 3.27 2.38
N GLY A 415 13.14 3.13 1.11
CA GLY A 415 14.10 3.04 0.01
C GLY A 415 15.03 1.82 0.03
N ASN A 416 14.85 0.90 0.98
CA ASN A 416 15.62 -0.33 1.04
C ASN A 416 15.17 -1.27 -0.07
N THR A 417 16.12 -2.09 -0.55
CA THR A 417 15.88 -3.02 -1.66
C THR A 417 16.19 -4.44 -1.21
N PHE A 418 15.21 -5.33 -1.37
CA PHE A 418 15.28 -6.75 -1.10
C PHE A 418 15.13 -7.48 -2.43
N ILE A 419 16.21 -8.07 -2.94
CA ILE A 419 16.24 -8.69 -4.28
C ILE A 419 16.72 -10.14 -4.17
N ASN A 420 15.92 -11.10 -4.61
CA ASN A 420 16.30 -12.51 -4.65
C ASN A 420 16.83 -13.05 -3.31
N ASN A 421 16.33 -12.56 -2.18
CA ASN A 421 16.67 -13.15 -0.89
C ASN A 421 15.79 -14.37 -0.64
N LEU A 422 16.36 -15.40 -0.02
CA LEU A 422 15.71 -16.67 0.26
C LEU A 422 15.75 -16.91 1.76
N GLY A 423 14.60 -17.12 2.38
CA GLY A 423 14.54 -17.61 3.74
C GLY A 423 13.68 -18.85 3.83
N PHE A 424 14.17 -19.85 4.56
CA PHE A 424 13.32 -20.96 4.94
C PHE A 424 13.61 -21.62 6.29
N LEU A 425 12.56 -22.22 6.85
CA LEU A 425 12.57 -22.84 8.18
C LEU A 425 12.79 -21.81 9.31
N GLN A 426 11.99 -20.74 9.33
CA GLN A 426 11.93 -19.81 10.47
C GLN A 426 11.10 -20.42 11.61
N GLU A 427 11.65 -20.39 12.81
CA GLU A 427 11.11 -21.08 13.98
C GLU A 427 10.85 -20.13 15.15
N PRO A 428 9.86 -20.39 16.03
CA PRO A 428 9.61 -19.57 17.21
C PRO A 428 10.83 -19.47 18.12
N VAL A 429 11.05 -18.30 18.71
CA VAL A 429 11.99 -18.18 19.84
C VAL A 429 11.40 -18.85 21.09
N LYS A 430 12.28 -19.32 21.98
CA LYS A 430 11.91 -19.86 23.31
C LYS A 430 11.89 -18.77 24.38
N ARG A 431 12.77 -17.76 24.24
CA ARG A 431 12.87 -16.61 25.15
C ARG A 431 12.49 -15.34 24.40
N LEU A 432 11.27 -14.87 24.61
CA LEU A 432 10.77 -13.62 24.04
C LEU A 432 11.44 -12.41 24.68
N LEU A 433 11.56 -11.34 23.89
CA LEU A 433 11.88 -10.01 24.40
C LEU A 433 10.69 -9.47 25.20
N GLN A 434 10.95 -8.96 26.40
CA GLN A 434 9.91 -8.38 27.25
C GLN A 434 9.51 -6.99 26.70
N PRO A 435 8.21 -6.65 26.64
CA PRO A 435 7.76 -5.32 26.21
C PRO A 435 8.36 -4.21 27.08
N THR A 436 8.85 -3.14 26.44
CA THR A 436 9.41 -1.93 27.09
C THR A 436 9.17 -0.73 26.18
N ASP A 437 9.56 0.49 26.57
CA ASP A 437 9.47 1.67 25.67
C ASP A 437 10.30 1.50 24.38
N ALA A 438 11.37 0.70 24.43
CA ALA A 438 12.20 0.37 23.26
C ALA A 438 11.74 -0.88 22.50
N ILE A 439 10.79 -1.64 23.05
CA ILE A 439 10.32 -2.92 22.51
C ILE A 439 8.79 -2.86 22.43
N PRO A 440 8.21 -2.63 21.25
CA PRO A 440 6.76 -2.59 21.08
C PRO A 440 6.09 -3.84 21.66
N ALA A 441 4.91 -3.67 22.29
CA ALA A 441 4.11 -4.79 22.80
C ALA A 441 3.62 -5.75 21.69
N THR A 442 3.80 -5.35 20.43
CA THR A 442 3.46 -6.08 19.21
C THR A 442 4.56 -7.06 18.76
N GLN A 443 5.62 -7.23 19.57
CA GLN A 443 6.68 -8.20 19.35
C GLN A 443 6.10 -9.61 19.14
N SER A 444 6.55 -10.30 18.09
CA SER A 444 6.01 -11.60 17.67
C SER A 444 7.08 -12.58 17.15
N ASP A 445 8.29 -12.57 17.72
CA ASP A 445 9.35 -13.53 17.36
C ASP A 445 8.97 -15.00 17.69
N ASP A 446 7.90 -15.25 18.44
CA ASP A 446 7.29 -16.57 18.67
C ASP A 446 6.25 -16.97 17.60
N ALA A 447 5.89 -16.04 16.71
CA ALA A 447 5.09 -16.24 15.51
C ALA A 447 5.81 -15.62 14.29
N PRO A 448 7.02 -16.12 13.96
CA PRO A 448 7.93 -15.44 13.05
C PRO A 448 7.45 -15.40 11.60
N SER A 449 7.94 -14.40 10.89
CA SER A 449 7.84 -14.32 9.43
C SER A 449 9.21 -14.27 8.76
N THR A 450 9.29 -14.78 7.53
CA THR A 450 10.52 -14.65 6.75
C THR A 450 10.78 -13.19 6.41
N PHE A 451 9.77 -12.46 5.94
CA PHE A 451 9.81 -11.02 5.71
C PHE A 451 8.83 -10.32 6.65
N TRP A 452 9.33 -9.43 7.49
CA TRP A 452 8.54 -8.61 8.40
C TRP A 452 8.66 -7.13 8.00
N ILE A 453 7.55 -6.57 7.52
CA ILE A 453 7.53 -5.30 6.81
C ILE A 453 6.68 -4.33 7.61
N THR A 454 7.34 -3.35 8.23
CA THR A 454 6.69 -2.28 9.00
C THR A 454 6.53 -1.00 8.18
N ASN A 455 7.26 -0.83 7.07
CA ASN A 455 7.10 0.28 6.14
C ASN A 455 7.06 -0.23 4.68
N PRO A 456 6.01 0.07 3.90
CA PRO A 456 5.84 -0.45 2.55
C PRO A 456 6.71 0.29 1.51
N ASN A 457 7.28 1.46 1.80
CA ASN A 457 8.09 2.21 0.84
C ASN A 457 9.51 1.61 0.68
N ASN A 458 9.55 0.35 0.23
CA ASN A 458 10.72 -0.46 0.01
C ASN A 458 10.47 -1.37 -1.20
N THR A 459 11.54 -1.85 -1.82
CA THR A 459 11.47 -2.71 -3.01
C THR A 459 11.64 -4.17 -2.64
N PHE A 460 10.74 -5.04 -3.14
CA PHE A 460 10.77 -6.48 -2.94
C PHE A 460 10.64 -7.18 -4.29
N ILE A 461 11.75 -7.72 -4.82
CA ILE A 461 11.78 -8.39 -6.12
C ILE A 461 12.35 -9.79 -5.99
N GLY A 462 11.63 -10.81 -6.45
CA GLY A 462 12.14 -12.18 -6.55
C GLY A 462 12.49 -12.87 -5.23
N ASN A 463 12.02 -12.34 -4.09
CA ASN A 463 12.31 -12.92 -2.78
C ASN A 463 11.41 -14.14 -2.51
N ILE A 464 11.94 -15.13 -1.79
CA ILE A 464 11.24 -16.37 -1.50
C ILE A 464 11.20 -16.62 0.01
N ALA A 465 10.00 -16.93 0.51
CA ALA A 465 9.71 -17.24 1.90
C ALA A 465 9.11 -18.65 2.02
N ALA A 466 9.95 -19.64 2.31
CA ALA A 466 9.51 -21.03 2.41
C ALA A 466 9.51 -21.53 3.85
N GLY A 467 8.44 -22.15 4.34
CA GLY A 467 8.51 -22.87 5.61
C GLY A 467 8.71 -22.03 6.87
N SER A 468 8.27 -20.77 6.90
CA SER A 468 8.19 -20.03 8.16
C SER A 468 7.13 -20.63 9.08
N PHE A 469 7.34 -20.60 10.40
CA PHE A 469 6.35 -21.08 11.38
C PHE A 469 5.00 -20.40 11.23
N ASP A 470 5.00 -19.09 10.97
CA ASP A 470 3.76 -18.33 10.87
C ASP A 470 3.55 -17.81 9.44
N SER A 471 4.25 -16.76 9.02
CA SER A 471 3.95 -16.11 7.73
C SER A 471 5.17 -15.97 6.82
N GLY A 472 4.98 -16.00 5.50
CA GLY A 472 6.04 -15.68 4.55
C GLY A 472 6.35 -14.19 4.55
N PHE A 473 5.41 -13.39 4.07
CA PHE A 473 5.45 -11.92 4.05
C PHE A 473 4.40 -11.34 5.00
N TRP A 474 4.83 -10.53 5.95
CA TRP A 474 3.92 -9.88 6.89
C TRP A 474 4.07 -8.37 6.83
N PHE A 475 3.06 -7.71 6.27
CA PHE A 475 2.88 -6.26 6.35
C PHE A 475 2.19 -5.92 7.68
N GLN A 476 2.98 -5.71 8.72
CA GLN A 476 2.53 -5.23 10.02
C GLN A 476 2.77 -3.72 10.08
N LEU A 477 1.85 -2.96 9.49
CA LEU A 477 2.01 -1.52 9.30
C LEU A 477 1.45 -0.76 10.51
N PRO A 478 2.29 -0.16 11.38
CA PRO A 478 1.80 0.60 12.52
C PRO A 478 1.26 1.96 12.07
N GLY A 479 0.54 2.63 12.96
CA GLY A 479 -0.02 3.97 12.71
C GLY A 479 0.95 5.13 12.98
N ARG A 480 2.14 4.83 13.48
CA ARG A 480 3.21 5.80 13.75
C ARG A 480 4.56 5.06 13.75
N VAL A 481 5.66 5.81 13.73
CA VAL A 481 7.00 5.28 14.02
C VAL A 481 7.05 4.81 15.47
N GLU A 482 7.67 3.65 15.69
CA GLU A 482 7.82 3.03 17.00
C GLU A 482 9.31 2.96 17.41
N GLY A 483 9.58 2.44 18.61
CA GLY A 483 10.93 2.16 19.08
C GLY A 483 11.87 3.39 19.14
N PRO A 484 13.20 3.15 19.17
CA PRO A 484 14.21 4.19 19.15
C PRO A 484 14.09 5.23 18.04
N SER A 485 13.62 4.83 16.86
CA SER A 485 13.57 5.71 15.69
C SER A 485 12.45 6.75 15.79
N ALA A 486 11.50 6.59 16.71
CA ALA A 486 10.47 7.60 17.00
C ALA A 486 11.06 8.93 17.51
N LEU A 487 12.31 8.91 17.98
CA LEU A 487 13.05 10.11 18.41
C LEU A 487 13.74 10.86 17.27
N PHE A 488 13.74 10.32 16.04
CA PHE A 488 14.32 11.02 14.90
C PHE A 488 13.51 12.27 14.55
N PRO A 489 14.16 13.40 14.17
CA PRO A 489 13.46 14.64 13.84
C PRO A 489 12.40 14.49 12.74
N ASN A 490 12.59 13.54 11.82
CA ASN A 490 11.69 13.24 10.70
C ASN A 490 10.64 12.16 11.01
N ALA A 491 10.58 11.62 12.24
CA ALA A 491 9.61 10.59 12.61
C ALA A 491 8.18 11.13 12.78
N ALA A 492 8.04 12.40 13.18
CA ALA A 492 6.76 13.04 13.39
C ALA A 492 5.94 13.07 12.08
N GLY A 493 4.73 12.50 12.09
CA GLY A 493 3.80 12.51 10.95
C GLY A 493 3.94 11.34 9.96
N VAL A 494 4.89 10.43 10.17
CA VAL A 494 4.99 9.20 9.36
C VAL A 494 3.91 8.21 9.80
N THR A 495 3.04 7.81 8.87
CA THR A 495 1.94 6.86 9.09
C THR A 495 2.04 5.68 8.11
N PRO A 496 2.77 4.61 8.47
CA PRO A 496 3.17 3.53 7.55
C PRO A 496 2.05 2.87 6.74
N PHE A 497 0.88 2.60 7.35
CA PHE A 497 -0.23 1.95 6.63
C PHE A 497 -0.85 2.81 5.51
N LEU A 498 -0.50 4.10 5.42
CA LEU A 498 -0.92 5.01 4.35
C LEU A 498 0.13 5.20 3.26
N ILE A 499 1.35 4.70 3.46
CA ILE A 499 2.48 4.97 2.57
C ILE A 499 2.40 4.08 1.32
N PRO A 500 2.56 4.61 0.08
CA PRO A 500 2.63 3.79 -1.13
C PRO A 500 3.78 2.76 -1.10
N LEU A 501 3.49 1.56 -1.60
CA LEU A 501 4.43 0.45 -1.70
C LEU A 501 5.45 0.74 -2.80
N GLY A 502 6.72 0.39 -2.58
CA GLY A 502 7.69 0.27 -3.66
C GLY A 502 7.36 -0.90 -4.60
N PRO A 503 8.23 -1.22 -5.58
CA PRO A 503 8.00 -2.37 -6.45
C PRO A 503 7.90 -3.68 -5.65
N PHE A 504 6.82 -4.44 -5.86
CA PHE A 504 6.61 -5.78 -5.32
C PHE A 504 6.35 -6.75 -6.48
N VAL A 505 7.39 -7.47 -6.91
CA VAL A 505 7.38 -8.22 -8.18
C VAL A 505 8.02 -9.60 -8.03
N GLY A 506 7.30 -10.65 -8.43
CA GLY A 506 7.86 -12.00 -8.56
C GLY A 506 8.29 -12.66 -7.26
N ASN A 507 7.77 -12.20 -6.10
CA ASN A 507 8.05 -12.84 -4.81
C ASN A 507 7.22 -14.12 -4.65
N ALA A 508 7.72 -15.09 -3.87
CA ALA A 508 7.04 -16.35 -3.61
C ALA A 508 6.98 -16.68 -2.12
N ALA A 509 5.91 -17.33 -1.68
CA ALA A 509 5.77 -17.83 -0.32
C ALA A 509 5.08 -19.20 -0.27
N HIS A 510 5.73 -20.19 0.33
CA HIS A 510 5.16 -21.53 0.43
C HIS A 510 5.53 -22.28 1.70
N SER A 511 4.82 -23.37 1.97
CA SER A 511 5.08 -24.26 3.12
C SER A 511 5.00 -23.55 4.48
N ASN A 512 4.48 -22.32 4.55
CA ASN A 512 4.41 -21.55 5.79
C ASN A 512 3.28 -22.07 6.68
N GLY A 513 3.47 -22.04 8.00
CA GLY A 513 2.53 -22.61 8.97
C GLY A 513 1.19 -21.86 9.10
N ARG A 514 1.11 -20.62 8.63
CA ARG A 514 -0.14 -19.85 8.51
C ARG A 514 -0.32 -19.28 7.10
N ALA A 515 0.33 -18.17 6.79
CA ALA A 515 0.01 -17.40 5.58
C ALA A 515 1.22 -17.21 4.65
N GLY A 516 1.01 -17.27 3.34
CA GLY A 516 2.05 -16.84 2.39
C GLY A 516 2.32 -15.34 2.49
N LEU A 517 1.26 -14.51 2.45
CA LEU A 517 1.32 -13.07 2.65
C LEU A 517 0.17 -12.58 3.54
N ARG A 518 0.39 -11.57 4.37
CA ARG A 518 -0.70 -10.90 5.12
C ARG A 518 -0.54 -9.39 5.33
N THR A 519 -1.67 -8.67 5.37
CA THR A 519 -1.78 -7.25 5.76
C THR A 519 -2.52 -7.09 7.10
N TYR A 520 -1.88 -7.41 8.21
CA TYR A 520 -2.53 -7.49 9.54
C TYR A 520 -1.64 -6.86 10.63
N PRO A 521 -2.17 -6.23 11.70
CA PRO A 521 -3.59 -6.07 12.05
C PRO A 521 -4.25 -4.82 11.47
N SER A 522 -3.50 -3.77 11.16
CA SER A 522 -4.07 -2.47 10.79
C SER A 522 -4.71 -2.46 9.40
N GLY A 523 -4.29 -3.40 8.54
CA GLY A 523 -4.51 -3.36 7.10
C GLY A 523 -3.56 -2.42 6.37
N TYR A 524 -3.81 -2.24 5.07
CA TYR A 524 -2.99 -1.40 4.20
C TYR A 524 -3.87 -0.54 3.28
N ARG A 525 -3.73 0.79 3.38
CA ARG A 525 -4.59 1.79 2.75
C ARG A 525 -3.77 2.91 2.12
N PRO A 526 -3.03 2.65 1.03
CA PRO A 526 -2.17 3.62 0.38
C PRO A 526 -2.90 4.91 -0.02
N ARG A 527 -2.28 6.06 0.26
CA ARG A 527 -2.81 7.40 -0.03
C ARG A 527 -1.77 8.27 -0.73
N LEU A 528 -2.23 9.20 -1.55
CA LEU A 528 -1.37 10.20 -2.19
C LEU A 528 -0.74 11.08 -1.10
N ASN A 529 0.59 11.22 -1.10
CA ASN A 529 1.37 11.87 -0.04
C ASN A 529 1.27 11.19 1.35
N GLY A 530 0.88 9.91 1.40
CA GLY A 530 0.93 9.14 2.65
C GLY A 530 2.33 9.17 3.25
N GLY A 531 2.46 9.68 4.48
CA GLY A 531 3.71 9.74 5.23
C GLY A 531 4.54 11.03 5.13
N VAL A 532 4.09 12.10 4.44
CA VAL A 532 4.80 13.41 4.41
C VAL A 532 4.27 14.31 5.54
N SER A 533 5.13 14.73 6.47
CA SER A 533 4.75 15.49 7.68
C SER A 533 4.47 16.97 7.44
N ASN A 534 3.46 17.49 8.15
CA ASN A 534 3.25 18.89 8.61
C ASN A 534 1.81 19.15 9.08
N VAL A 535 0.90 18.17 8.97
CA VAL A 535 -0.51 18.41 9.31
C VAL A 535 -0.85 17.71 10.62
N GLN A 536 -1.36 18.46 11.60
CA GLN A 536 -2.11 17.96 12.76
C GLN A 536 -3.39 17.18 12.37
N GLU A 537 -3.56 16.80 11.11
CA GLU A 537 -4.69 16.04 10.64
C GLU A 537 -4.42 14.55 10.88
N LYS A 538 -4.98 14.05 11.99
CA LYS A 538 -5.30 12.63 12.21
C LYS A 538 -6.19 12.00 11.10
N SER A 539 -6.38 12.68 9.97
CA SER A 539 -7.28 12.34 8.87
C SER A 539 -6.54 12.08 7.54
N GLY A 540 -5.33 11.52 7.56
CA GLY A 540 -4.63 11.07 6.34
C GLY A 540 -5.45 10.12 5.44
N ILE A 541 -6.53 9.54 5.98
CA ILE A 541 -7.54 8.75 5.25
C ILE A 541 -8.28 9.59 4.19
N ASN A 542 -8.39 10.91 4.37
CA ASN A 542 -9.08 11.84 3.45
C ASN A 542 -8.28 12.19 2.21
N ALA A 543 -6.97 11.86 2.17
CA ALA A 543 -6.18 12.00 0.96
C ALA A 543 -6.70 11.05 -0.14
N PRO A 544 -6.49 11.36 -1.43
CA PRO A 544 -6.91 10.44 -2.50
C PRO A 544 -6.25 9.06 -2.36
N GLN A 545 -7.04 7.99 -2.51
CA GLN A 545 -6.55 6.63 -2.59
C GLN A 545 -5.57 6.47 -3.76
N VAL A 546 -4.47 5.73 -3.53
CA VAL A 546 -3.51 5.35 -4.57
C VAL A 546 -3.63 3.86 -4.81
N ASN A 547 -3.81 3.45 -6.07
CA ASN A 547 -3.84 2.04 -6.40
C ASN A 547 -2.41 1.49 -6.48
N ILE A 548 -2.13 0.45 -5.72
CA ILE A 548 -0.85 -0.24 -5.67
C ILE A 548 -0.98 -1.59 -6.35
N THR A 549 0.01 -1.96 -7.18
CA THR A 549 0.01 -3.26 -7.86
C THR A 549 1.06 -4.20 -7.27
N MET A 550 0.63 -5.35 -6.76
CA MET A 550 1.49 -6.49 -6.44
C MET A 550 1.50 -7.43 -7.64
N THR A 551 2.67 -7.67 -8.23
CA THR A 551 2.79 -8.39 -9.51
C THR A 551 3.45 -9.76 -9.34
N SER A 552 2.84 -10.79 -9.92
CA SER A 552 3.39 -12.14 -10.01
C SER A 552 3.77 -12.76 -8.66
N PHE A 553 2.96 -12.53 -7.63
CA PHE A 553 3.15 -13.19 -6.35
C PHE A 553 2.77 -14.67 -6.45
N ARG A 554 3.65 -15.56 -6.00
CA ARG A 554 3.42 -17.01 -5.97
C ARG A 554 3.14 -17.48 -4.55
N ALA A 555 2.02 -18.16 -4.33
CA ALA A 555 1.63 -18.65 -3.01
C ALA A 555 1.18 -20.11 -3.08
N TYR A 556 1.95 -21.04 -2.51
CA TYR A 556 1.59 -22.44 -2.58
C TYR A 556 1.89 -23.25 -1.32
N LYS A 557 1.23 -24.38 -1.11
CA LYS A 557 1.50 -25.30 0.03
C LYS A 557 1.51 -24.64 1.41
N ASN A 558 0.92 -23.46 1.60
CA ASN A 558 0.83 -22.85 2.92
C ASN A 558 -0.22 -23.60 3.74
N GLN A 559 0.06 -23.85 5.02
CA GLN A 559 -0.77 -24.68 5.90
C GLN A 559 -2.12 -24.05 6.25
N PHE A 560 -2.36 -22.78 5.88
CA PHE A 560 -3.67 -22.14 6.03
C PHE A 560 -4.06 -21.32 4.79
N ILE A 561 -3.44 -20.17 4.56
CA ILE A 561 -3.87 -19.20 3.53
C ILE A 561 -2.70 -18.81 2.61
N GLY A 562 -2.93 -18.66 1.30
CA GLY A 562 -1.94 -18.11 0.38
C GLY A 562 -1.71 -16.61 0.60
N MET A 563 -2.77 -15.80 0.51
CA MET A 563 -2.75 -14.36 0.83
C MET A 563 -3.93 -13.98 1.72
N PHE A 564 -3.66 -13.42 2.90
CA PHE A 564 -4.67 -12.87 3.81
C PHE A 564 -4.65 -11.34 3.73
N ILE A 565 -5.52 -10.79 2.89
CA ILE A 565 -5.72 -9.35 2.78
C ILE A 565 -6.75 -8.96 3.83
N HIS A 566 -6.38 -8.02 4.69
CA HIS A 566 -7.22 -7.60 5.80
C HIS A 566 -7.30 -6.09 5.89
N ASN A 567 -8.53 -5.59 6.01
CA ASN A 567 -8.86 -4.20 6.31
C ASN A 567 -8.13 -3.20 5.37
N SER A 568 -8.00 -3.59 4.10
CA SER A 568 -7.19 -2.98 3.07
C SER A 568 -8.03 -2.37 1.94
N ASP A 569 -7.48 -1.36 1.27
CA ASP A 569 -8.07 -0.79 0.06
C ASP A 569 -7.01 -0.45 -1.01
N GLY A 570 -7.44 -0.30 -2.26
CA GLY A 570 -6.56 0.14 -3.35
C GLY A 570 -5.47 -0.84 -3.76
N LEU A 571 -5.72 -2.14 -3.61
CA LEU A 571 -4.76 -3.18 -3.99
C LEU A 571 -5.14 -3.83 -5.32
N HIS A 572 -4.17 -3.93 -6.23
CA HIS A 572 -4.28 -4.71 -7.46
C HIS A 572 -3.30 -5.89 -7.39
N ILE A 573 -3.83 -7.09 -7.23
CA ILE A 573 -3.08 -8.35 -7.28
C ILE A 573 -3.10 -8.83 -8.73
N ARG A 574 -1.97 -8.71 -9.43
CA ARG A 574 -1.87 -9.02 -10.86
C ARG A 574 -0.93 -10.19 -11.11
N GLY A 575 -1.34 -11.19 -11.89
CA GLY A 575 -0.43 -12.27 -12.28
C GLY A 575 -0.18 -13.29 -11.18
N ALA A 576 -1.01 -13.36 -10.14
CA ALA A 576 -0.76 -14.23 -9.00
C ALA A 576 -0.82 -15.71 -9.40
N GLN A 577 0.07 -16.51 -8.81
CA GLN A 577 0.19 -17.95 -9.04
C GLN A 577 -0.08 -18.66 -7.71
N VAL A 578 -1.29 -19.20 -7.56
CA VAL A 578 -1.77 -19.70 -6.27
C VAL A 578 -2.11 -21.18 -6.42
N ALA A 579 -1.48 -22.05 -5.64
CA ALA A 579 -1.69 -23.49 -5.76
C ALA A 579 -1.67 -24.18 -4.39
N ASP A 580 -2.45 -25.23 -4.18
CA ASP A 580 -2.28 -26.12 -3.02
C ASP A 580 -2.22 -25.44 -1.64
N ASN A 581 -2.85 -24.28 -1.42
CA ASN A 581 -2.95 -23.74 -0.05
C ASN A 581 -4.03 -24.53 0.70
N ALA A 582 -3.81 -24.82 1.98
CA ALA A 582 -4.60 -25.82 2.70
C ALA A 582 -6.08 -25.45 2.82
N VAL A 583 -6.40 -24.16 3.04
CA VAL A 583 -7.78 -23.68 3.20
C VAL A 583 -8.16 -22.64 2.16
N VAL A 584 -7.36 -21.58 1.99
CA VAL A 584 -7.71 -20.49 1.06
C VAL A 584 -6.52 -20.07 0.21
N GLY A 585 -6.75 -19.84 -1.08
CA GLY A 585 -5.79 -19.19 -1.96
C GLY A 585 -5.60 -17.70 -1.60
N ILE A 586 -6.63 -16.88 -1.82
CA ILE A 586 -6.67 -15.47 -1.41
C ILE A 586 -7.92 -15.22 -0.57
N GLU A 587 -7.76 -14.70 0.63
CA GLU A 587 -8.85 -14.21 1.47
C GLU A 587 -8.87 -12.67 1.46
N LEU A 588 -10.04 -12.10 1.18
CA LEU A 588 -10.32 -10.68 1.31
C LEU A 588 -11.19 -10.46 2.56
N ASN A 589 -10.63 -9.87 3.60
CA ASN A 589 -11.26 -9.72 4.91
C ASN A 589 -11.48 -8.24 5.27
N ARG A 590 -12.73 -7.76 5.27
CA ARG A 590 -13.08 -6.33 5.52
C ARG A 590 -12.39 -5.35 4.56
N ASP A 591 -12.17 -5.79 3.33
CA ASP A 591 -11.45 -5.03 2.31
C ASP A 591 -12.40 -4.26 1.39
N GLN A 592 -11.85 -3.31 0.62
CA GLN A 592 -12.57 -2.59 -0.43
C GLN A 592 -11.68 -2.37 -1.66
N ALA A 593 -12.27 -2.20 -2.84
CA ALA A 593 -11.54 -1.81 -4.05
C ALA A 593 -10.33 -2.72 -4.41
N VAL A 594 -10.37 -4.01 -4.08
CA VAL A 594 -9.31 -4.97 -4.45
C VAL A 594 -9.59 -5.54 -5.84
N VAL A 595 -8.61 -5.44 -6.72
CA VAL A 595 -8.65 -6.02 -8.07
C VAL A 595 -7.72 -7.23 -8.13
N ILE A 596 -8.22 -8.37 -8.57
CA ILE A 596 -7.42 -9.57 -8.84
C ILE A 596 -7.47 -9.81 -10.34
N SER A 597 -6.33 -9.84 -11.03
CA SER A 597 -6.36 -10.09 -12.47
C SER A 597 -5.17 -10.81 -13.09
N ASN A 598 -5.41 -11.48 -14.21
CA ASN A 598 -4.41 -12.29 -14.93
C ASN A 598 -3.80 -13.38 -14.04
N SER A 599 -4.57 -13.90 -13.08
CA SER A 599 -4.08 -14.79 -12.02
C SER A 599 -4.55 -16.22 -12.24
N VAL A 600 -3.84 -17.16 -11.63
CA VAL A 600 -4.09 -18.59 -11.76
C VAL A 600 -4.20 -19.25 -10.40
N PHE A 601 -5.21 -20.10 -10.25
CA PHE A 601 -5.56 -20.78 -9.02
C PHE A 601 -5.66 -22.28 -9.29
N ILE A 602 -4.89 -23.07 -8.54
CA ILE A 602 -4.93 -24.52 -8.55
C ILE A 602 -5.35 -24.98 -7.15
N GLY A 603 -6.51 -25.61 -7.04
CA GLY A 603 -6.97 -26.23 -5.81
C GLY A 603 -6.02 -27.35 -5.43
N GLU A 604 -6.04 -28.45 -6.17
CA GLU A 604 -5.12 -29.57 -6.02
C GLU A 604 -4.26 -29.72 -7.28
N SER A 605 -2.95 -29.64 -7.10
CA SER A 605 -1.96 -29.74 -8.17
C SER A 605 -1.40 -31.17 -8.30
N ALA A 606 -0.57 -31.41 -9.33
CA ALA A 606 0.15 -32.67 -9.50
C ALA A 606 1.27 -32.88 -8.47
N ASN A 607 1.74 -31.81 -7.81
CA ASN A 607 2.67 -31.92 -6.70
C ASN A 607 1.91 -32.40 -5.46
N ILE A 608 1.84 -33.71 -5.27
CA ILE A 608 1.20 -34.30 -4.09
C ILE A 608 2.08 -34.16 -2.83
N GLY A 609 3.40 -34.02 -3.00
CA GLY A 609 4.36 -34.05 -1.89
C GLY A 609 4.56 -35.45 -1.29
N ASN A 610 5.07 -35.50 -0.06
CA ASN A 610 5.16 -36.67 0.79
C ASN A 610 4.31 -36.43 2.06
N PRO A 611 2.97 -36.40 1.94
CA PRO A 611 2.12 -35.94 3.04
C PRO A 611 2.26 -36.85 4.26
N THR A 612 2.59 -36.25 5.41
CA THR A 612 2.73 -36.94 6.71
C THR A 612 1.77 -36.35 7.73
N MET A 613 1.09 -37.19 8.51
CA MET A 613 0.29 -36.75 9.67
C MET A 613 1.10 -36.93 10.95
N CYS A 614 1.30 -35.84 11.68
CA CYS A 614 1.99 -35.84 12.97
C CYS A 614 0.98 -35.68 14.12
N ASP A 615 1.11 -36.49 15.17
CA ASP A 615 0.13 -36.58 16.24
C ASP A 615 0.07 -35.35 17.18
N ASN A 616 1.04 -34.42 17.11
CA ASN A 616 1.04 -33.22 17.94
C ASN A 616 1.91 -32.08 17.38
N PRO A 617 1.34 -30.94 16.93
CA PRO A 617 2.12 -29.83 16.38
C PRO A 617 2.81 -28.94 17.44
N SER A 618 2.55 -29.12 18.75
CA SER A 618 3.12 -28.24 19.77
C SER A 618 4.46 -28.71 20.36
N ASN A 619 4.86 -29.97 20.14
CA ASN A 619 6.10 -30.52 20.69
C ASN A 619 6.86 -31.30 19.60
N ASN A 620 8.15 -30.99 19.44
CA ASN A 620 9.16 -31.79 18.74
C ASN A 620 8.81 -33.29 18.58
N PHE A 621 8.79 -33.76 17.33
CA PHE A 621 9.06 -35.14 16.90
C PHE A 621 8.34 -36.29 17.66
N GLY A 622 7.03 -36.18 17.89
CA GLY A 622 6.19 -37.38 18.06
C GLY A 622 5.92 -38.02 16.70
N GLY A 623 6.11 -39.34 16.57
CA GLY A 623 6.18 -40.07 15.29
C GLY A 623 5.12 -39.66 14.26
N CYS A 624 5.57 -39.07 13.15
CA CYS A 624 4.71 -38.77 12.01
C CYS A 624 4.49 -40.05 11.19
N LYS A 625 3.25 -40.28 10.75
CA LYS A 625 2.92 -41.39 9.86
C LYS A 625 2.76 -40.87 8.43
N ALA A 626 3.38 -41.55 7.48
CA ALA A 626 3.12 -41.32 6.06
C ALA A 626 1.63 -41.55 5.78
N LEU A 627 0.98 -40.59 5.13
CA LEU A 627 -0.35 -40.78 4.60
C LEU A 627 -0.18 -41.58 3.31
N ALA A 628 -0.81 -42.76 3.23
CA ALA A 628 -0.76 -43.58 2.04
C ALA A 628 -1.22 -42.76 0.83
N SER A 629 -0.36 -42.65 -0.18
CA SER A 629 -0.59 -41.87 -1.39
C SER A 629 -1.83 -42.38 -2.14
N ALA A 630 -2.62 -41.43 -2.64
CA ALA A 630 -3.92 -41.60 -3.31
C ALA A 630 -5.06 -42.08 -2.40
N GLY A 631 -5.79 -41.11 -1.80
CA GLY A 631 -7.11 -41.34 -1.20
C GLY A 631 -7.28 -40.90 0.25
N VAL A 632 -6.23 -40.42 0.91
CA VAL A 632 -6.34 -39.91 2.29
C VAL A 632 -6.63 -38.40 2.27
N CYS A 633 -7.86 -38.05 2.64
CA CYS A 633 -8.40 -36.69 2.63
C CYS A 633 -8.06 -35.86 3.88
N ASP A 634 -7.27 -36.42 4.79
CA ASP A 634 -6.81 -35.76 6.01
C ASP A 634 -5.50 -35.03 5.73
N LEU A 635 -5.55 -33.87 5.07
CA LEU A 635 -4.43 -32.93 5.12
C LEU A 635 -4.17 -32.56 6.59
N PRO A 636 -2.91 -32.45 7.04
CA PRO A 636 -2.59 -32.01 8.38
C PRO A 636 -2.98 -30.53 8.52
N LEU A 637 -4.23 -30.26 8.86
CA LEU A 637 -4.60 -28.95 9.40
C LEU A 637 -3.93 -28.87 10.78
N PRO A 638 -2.99 -27.93 11.00
CA PRO A 638 -2.39 -27.78 12.30
C PRO A 638 -3.51 -27.54 13.31
N LEU A 639 -3.67 -28.47 14.25
CA LEU A 639 -4.33 -28.23 15.54
C LEU A 639 -3.46 -27.24 16.35
N ALA A 640 -3.17 -26.07 15.79
CA ALA A 640 -2.53 -25.01 16.51
C ALA A 640 -3.62 -24.31 17.32
N LYS A 641 -3.61 -24.53 18.64
CA LYS A 641 -4.04 -23.49 19.58
C LYS A 641 -3.18 -22.25 19.29
N ALA A 642 -3.56 -21.43 18.33
CA ALA A 642 -3.04 -20.08 18.20
C ALA A 642 -3.38 -19.37 19.52
N ARG A 643 -2.36 -19.04 20.32
CA ARG A 643 -2.50 -18.30 21.58
C ARG A 643 -2.89 -16.85 21.29
N SER A 644 -4.11 -16.63 20.81
CA SER A 644 -4.82 -15.35 20.82
C SER A 644 -6.25 -15.58 20.30
N ASN A 645 -7.19 -15.90 21.21
CA ASN A 645 -8.66 -15.76 21.07
C ASN A 645 -9.35 -16.12 19.74
N SER A 646 -8.75 -16.91 18.86
CA SER A 646 -9.31 -17.29 17.56
C SER A 646 -9.27 -18.81 17.41
N ARG A 647 -10.38 -19.43 17.86
CA ARG A 647 -11.17 -20.36 17.06
C ARG A 647 -10.41 -21.52 16.37
N THR A 648 -10.59 -22.72 16.91
CA THR A 648 -10.18 -23.99 16.29
C THR A 648 -10.71 -24.13 14.86
N VAL A 649 -9.83 -24.20 13.87
CA VAL A 649 -10.21 -24.59 12.50
C VAL A 649 -10.60 -26.07 12.54
N SER A 650 -11.83 -26.38 12.12
CA SER A 650 -12.31 -27.76 11.99
C SER A 650 -11.43 -28.51 10.98
N ARG A 651 -11.16 -29.82 11.19
CA ARG A 651 -10.51 -30.70 10.20
C ARG A 651 -11.24 -30.80 8.84
N TYR A 652 -12.41 -30.17 8.73
CA TYR A 652 -13.33 -30.22 7.59
C TYR A 652 -13.61 -28.85 6.96
N ALA A 653 -12.68 -27.89 7.07
CA ALA A 653 -12.85 -26.59 6.44
C ALA A 653 -12.86 -26.73 4.90
N PRO A 654 -13.84 -26.17 4.18
CA PRO A 654 -13.84 -26.15 2.72
C PRO A 654 -12.62 -25.43 2.16
N LYS A 655 -12.19 -25.85 0.96
CA LYS A 655 -11.05 -25.26 0.24
C LYS A 655 -11.52 -24.20 -0.75
N TYR A 656 -10.95 -23.00 -0.68
CA TYR A 656 -11.35 -21.87 -1.52
C TYR A 656 -10.20 -21.36 -2.39
N GLY A 657 -10.46 -21.06 -3.66
CA GLY A 657 -9.52 -20.30 -4.49
C GLY A 657 -9.46 -18.84 -4.02
N ILE A 658 -10.62 -18.19 -4.01
CA ILE A 658 -10.82 -16.85 -3.45
C ILE A 658 -11.98 -16.88 -2.44
N LEU A 659 -11.70 -16.43 -1.22
CA LEU A 659 -12.70 -16.23 -0.17
C LEU A 659 -12.87 -14.73 0.06
N ILE A 660 -14.12 -14.26 0.12
CA ILE A 660 -14.42 -12.87 0.49
C ILE A 660 -15.19 -12.88 1.80
N ASP A 661 -14.59 -12.41 2.89
CA ASP A 661 -15.19 -12.36 4.23
C ASP A 661 -15.43 -10.90 4.67
N GLN A 662 -16.71 -10.51 4.75
CA GLN A 662 -17.14 -9.14 5.07
C GLN A 662 -17.96 -9.07 6.37
N ALA A 663 -17.57 -9.84 7.40
CA ALA A 663 -18.34 -10.01 8.63
C ALA A 663 -18.59 -8.73 9.46
N ASP A 664 -17.82 -7.66 9.30
CA ASP A 664 -17.97 -6.38 10.03
C ASP A 664 -17.74 -5.17 9.10
N PRO A 665 -18.35 -3.99 9.38
CA PRO A 665 -18.01 -2.76 8.69
C PRO A 665 -16.51 -2.40 8.86
N PRO A 666 -15.86 -1.82 7.82
CA PRO A 666 -14.52 -1.28 7.96
C PRO A 666 -14.47 -0.27 9.11
N ALA A 667 -13.37 -0.24 9.86
CA ALA A 667 -13.21 0.62 11.05
C ALA A 667 -13.28 2.14 10.76
N HIS A 668 -13.42 2.56 9.50
CA HIS A 668 -13.29 3.94 9.03
C HIS A 668 -14.57 4.56 8.45
N GLY A 669 -15.73 3.95 8.68
CA GLY A 669 -17.04 4.54 8.37
C GLY A 669 -17.65 4.09 7.04
N TRP A 670 -18.97 4.27 6.94
CA TRP A 670 -19.83 3.75 5.87
C TRP A 670 -19.68 4.54 4.56
N THR A 671 -18.64 4.26 3.79
CA THR A 671 -18.56 4.73 2.40
C THR A 671 -19.04 3.63 1.46
N MET A 672 -19.94 4.00 0.54
CA MET A 672 -20.34 3.16 -0.59
C MET A 672 -19.10 2.91 -1.48
N GLY A 673 -18.34 1.87 -1.16
CA GLY A 673 -17.01 1.62 -1.72
C GLY A 673 -17.02 1.03 -3.13
N VAL A 674 -15.92 1.25 -3.85
CA VAL A 674 -15.64 0.62 -5.16
C VAL A 674 -15.63 -0.91 -5.00
N PRO A 675 -16.35 -1.66 -5.87
CA PRO A 675 -16.45 -3.12 -5.79
C PRO A 675 -15.10 -3.83 -5.93
N HIS A 676 -15.00 -5.04 -5.37
CA HIS A 676 -13.94 -5.96 -5.74
C HIS A 676 -14.15 -6.44 -7.18
N ARG A 677 -13.06 -6.68 -7.89
CA ARG A 677 -13.09 -7.06 -9.31
C ARG A 677 -12.12 -8.19 -9.61
N ILE A 678 -12.63 -9.29 -10.18
CA ILE A 678 -11.85 -10.49 -10.52
C ILE A 678 -11.87 -10.67 -12.04
N VAL A 679 -10.74 -10.48 -12.71
CA VAL A 679 -10.71 -10.41 -14.19
C VAL A 679 -9.61 -11.28 -14.79
N ASN A 680 -9.92 -12.03 -15.84
CA ASN A 680 -8.95 -12.86 -16.56
C ASN A 680 -8.23 -13.83 -15.60
N CYS A 681 -8.99 -14.61 -14.82
CA CYS A 681 -8.45 -15.57 -13.86
C CYS A 681 -8.87 -16.99 -14.21
N SER A 682 -7.96 -17.96 -14.03
CA SER A 682 -8.22 -19.38 -14.27
C SER A 682 -8.23 -20.15 -12.96
N PHE A 683 -9.19 -21.05 -12.79
CA PHE A 683 -9.36 -21.89 -11.61
C PHE A 683 -9.42 -23.36 -12.01
N SER A 684 -8.52 -24.17 -11.46
CA SER A 684 -8.42 -25.60 -11.74
C SER A 684 -8.27 -26.42 -10.46
N GLY A 685 -8.55 -27.72 -10.50
CA GLY A 685 -8.33 -28.61 -9.35
C GLY A 685 -9.19 -28.31 -8.10
N PHE A 686 -10.28 -27.55 -8.21
CA PHE A 686 -11.25 -27.35 -7.13
C PHE A 686 -12.39 -28.36 -7.30
N SER A 687 -12.21 -29.57 -6.79
CA SER A 687 -13.24 -30.62 -6.82
C SER A 687 -13.52 -31.13 -5.41
N ASN A 688 -14.70 -31.70 -5.17
CA ASN A 688 -15.11 -32.28 -3.88
C ASN A 688 -14.39 -33.62 -3.58
N ARG A 689 -13.14 -33.80 -4.01
CA ARG A 689 -12.40 -35.05 -3.83
C ARG A 689 -12.27 -35.42 -2.36
N CYS A 690 -12.07 -34.41 -1.49
CA CYS A 690 -11.78 -34.61 -0.08
C CYS A 690 -12.53 -33.70 0.89
N HIS A 691 -12.79 -32.44 0.49
CA HIS A 691 -13.58 -31.46 1.25
C HIS A 691 -14.47 -30.71 0.26
N PRO A 692 -15.55 -30.05 0.71
CA PRO A 692 -16.21 -29.07 -0.13
C PRO A 692 -15.16 -28.08 -0.66
N ALA A 693 -15.09 -27.87 -1.96
CA ALA A 693 -14.15 -26.93 -2.55
C ALA A 693 -14.91 -25.92 -3.39
N ALA A 694 -14.41 -24.70 -3.52
CA ALA A 694 -14.97 -23.74 -4.45
C ALA A 694 -13.89 -22.83 -5.00
N ALA A 695 -13.95 -22.56 -6.31
CA ALA A 695 -13.01 -21.61 -6.90
C ALA A 695 -13.20 -20.20 -6.33
N ILE A 696 -14.45 -19.75 -6.14
CA ILE A 696 -14.78 -18.45 -5.53
C ILE A 696 -15.91 -18.64 -4.50
N SER A 697 -15.81 -17.97 -3.35
CA SER A 697 -16.86 -17.96 -2.33
C SER A 697 -16.94 -16.62 -1.59
N PRO A 698 -18.06 -15.89 -1.68
CA PRO A 698 -18.39 -14.86 -0.71
C PRO A 698 -18.93 -15.51 0.58
N ASN A 699 -18.36 -15.15 1.72
CA ASN A 699 -18.73 -15.57 3.06
C ASN A 699 -19.16 -14.32 3.85
N GLY A 700 -20.31 -14.37 4.54
CA GLY A 700 -20.76 -13.21 5.29
C GLY A 700 -21.66 -13.58 6.46
N HIS A 701 -21.41 -12.94 7.60
CA HIS A 701 -22.50 -12.58 8.51
C HIS A 701 -23.39 -11.58 7.78
N ALA A 702 -24.49 -12.03 7.19
CA ALA A 702 -25.44 -11.15 6.51
C ALA A 702 -26.35 -10.41 7.52
N ALA A 703 -25.78 -9.78 8.56
CA ALA A 703 -26.51 -8.74 9.31
C ALA A 703 -26.48 -7.39 8.58
N TYR A 704 -25.58 -7.23 7.61
CA TYR A 704 -25.46 -6.04 6.74
C TYR A 704 -25.22 -6.50 5.31
N VAL A 705 -26.22 -6.37 4.46
CA VAL A 705 -26.07 -6.60 3.01
C VAL A 705 -25.19 -5.47 2.48
N TRP A 706 -24.16 -5.77 1.71
CA TRP A 706 -23.44 -4.77 0.93
C TRP A 706 -24.11 -4.62 -0.44
N PRO A 707 -23.93 -3.51 -1.17
CA PRO A 707 -24.32 -3.44 -2.58
C PRO A 707 -23.77 -4.65 -3.34
N ALA A 708 -24.21 -4.94 -4.56
CA ALA A 708 -23.69 -6.06 -5.35
C ALA A 708 -22.20 -5.86 -5.77
N THR A 709 -21.30 -5.71 -4.81
CA THR A 709 -19.96 -5.13 -4.88
C THR A 709 -18.91 -6.08 -5.47
N TYR A 710 -19.34 -7.09 -6.21
CA TYR A 710 -18.44 -8.08 -6.80
C TYR A 710 -18.69 -8.16 -8.28
N THR A 711 -17.63 -7.94 -9.05
CA THR A 711 -17.66 -8.06 -10.50
C THR A 711 -16.63 -9.08 -10.95
N SER A 712 -16.99 -9.89 -11.94
CA SER A 712 -16.04 -10.78 -12.60
C SER A 712 -16.16 -10.75 -14.11
N ALA A 713 -15.04 -10.94 -14.80
CA ALA A 713 -15.01 -11.09 -16.25
C ALA A 713 -13.85 -12.01 -16.68
N ALA A 714 -13.98 -12.63 -17.84
CA ALA A 714 -12.97 -13.49 -18.46
C ALA A 714 -12.46 -14.59 -17.52
N LEU A 715 -13.36 -15.20 -16.74
CA LEU A 715 -12.99 -16.33 -15.88
C LEU A 715 -12.93 -17.64 -16.69
N THR A 716 -12.05 -18.56 -16.29
CA THR A 716 -11.96 -19.89 -16.89
C THR A 716 -11.95 -20.96 -15.80
N PHE A 717 -12.73 -22.02 -16.00
CA PHE A 717 -12.88 -23.14 -15.05
C PHE A 717 -12.69 -24.48 -15.80
N PRO A 718 -11.46 -24.90 -16.16
CA PRO A 718 -11.25 -26.08 -17.00
C PRO A 718 -11.76 -27.39 -16.37
N ASP A 719 -11.64 -27.51 -15.04
CA ASP A 719 -11.95 -28.71 -14.26
C ASP A 719 -12.40 -28.38 -12.81
N ALA A 720 -12.72 -27.11 -12.52
CA ALA A 720 -13.17 -26.66 -11.20
C ALA A 720 -14.70 -26.82 -11.04
N SER A 721 -15.13 -27.61 -10.06
CA SER A 721 -16.54 -27.76 -9.67
C SER A 721 -16.68 -27.91 -8.14
N PRO A 722 -17.39 -27.00 -7.46
CA PRO A 722 -18.10 -25.83 -8.00
C PRO A 722 -17.22 -24.62 -8.35
N ALA A 723 -17.57 -23.93 -9.43
CA ALA A 723 -16.96 -22.67 -9.87
C ALA A 723 -17.22 -21.49 -8.89
N LEU A 724 -18.40 -21.50 -8.27
CA LEU A 724 -18.82 -20.55 -7.24
C LEU A 724 -19.52 -21.34 -6.16
N TYR A 725 -19.28 -21.05 -4.88
CA TYR A 725 -20.09 -21.61 -3.79
C TYR A 725 -20.53 -20.48 -2.86
N LEU A 726 -21.84 -20.31 -2.72
CA LEU A 726 -22.44 -19.23 -1.96
C LEU A 726 -22.86 -19.78 -0.59
N VAL A 727 -22.07 -19.51 0.44
CA VAL A 727 -22.28 -20.05 1.80
C VAL A 727 -23.29 -19.19 2.58
N PRO A 728 -24.49 -19.69 2.94
CA PRO A 728 -25.26 -19.14 4.03
C PRO A 728 -24.62 -19.61 5.33
N ARG A 729 -24.07 -18.70 6.12
CA ARG A 729 -23.44 -19.06 7.39
C ARG A 729 -24.53 -19.49 8.39
N SER A 730 -24.86 -20.78 8.46
CA SER A 730 -25.56 -21.35 9.63
C SER A 730 -24.53 -21.61 10.73
N ARG A 731 -24.86 -21.24 11.98
CA ARG A 731 -24.01 -21.49 13.16
C ARG A 731 -23.47 -22.93 13.15
N GLY A 732 -22.13 -23.07 13.12
CA GLY A 732 -21.44 -24.32 13.44
C GLY A 732 -20.56 -24.95 12.37
N GLN A 733 -20.57 -24.52 11.09
CA GLN A 733 -19.83 -25.24 10.04
C GLN A 733 -18.36 -24.82 9.82
N LEU A 734 -17.98 -23.63 10.28
CA LEU A 734 -16.61 -23.19 10.31
C LEU A 734 -16.35 -22.72 11.73
N GLY A 735 -15.48 -23.39 12.49
CA GLY A 735 -15.19 -23.18 13.92
C GLY A 735 -14.72 -21.77 14.31
N PHE A 736 -14.86 -20.81 13.41
CA PHE A 736 -14.58 -19.40 13.54
C PHE A 736 -15.74 -18.60 14.15
N ASP A 737 -16.30 -18.88 15.33
CA ASP A 737 -16.95 -17.80 16.12
C ASP A 737 -16.94 -17.95 17.65
N GLY A 738 -16.39 -16.93 18.31
CA GLY A 738 -16.53 -16.67 19.73
C GLY A 738 -17.09 -15.26 19.89
N GLY A 739 -18.21 -15.14 20.59
CA GLY A 739 -18.60 -13.92 21.29
C GLY A 739 -19.70 -13.03 20.74
N TYR A 740 -20.46 -13.40 19.69
CA TYR A 740 -21.60 -12.58 19.25
C TYR A 740 -22.94 -13.32 19.34
N GLY A 741 -23.85 -12.71 20.11
CA GLY A 741 -25.20 -13.19 20.40
C GLY A 741 -26.09 -13.28 19.16
N ASP A 742 -27.25 -13.90 19.36
CA ASP A 742 -28.21 -14.34 18.34
C ASP A 742 -28.63 -13.25 17.33
N ALA A 743 -27.95 -13.17 16.19
CA ALA A 743 -28.59 -12.74 14.95
C ALA A 743 -29.13 -14.02 14.27
N GLY A 744 -30.46 -14.13 14.16
CA GLY A 744 -31.11 -15.24 13.45
C GLY A 744 -30.73 -15.31 11.96
N PRO A 745 -31.36 -16.19 11.16
CA PRO A 745 -31.17 -16.26 9.70
C PRO A 745 -31.72 -14.99 9.02
N LEU A 746 -31.03 -13.87 9.20
CA LEU A 746 -31.35 -12.56 8.64
C LEU A 746 -30.44 -12.43 7.41
N ALA A 747 -30.96 -12.55 6.19
CA ALA A 747 -31.71 -11.57 5.40
C ALA A 747 -30.82 -10.71 4.48
N GLY A 748 -30.04 -11.35 3.60
CA GLY A 748 -29.35 -10.70 2.49
C GLY A 748 -29.27 -11.60 1.25
N THR A 749 -29.76 -11.12 0.11
CA THR A 749 -29.54 -11.77 -1.19
C THR A 749 -28.14 -11.44 -1.67
N TYR A 750 -27.30 -12.46 -1.79
CA TYR A 750 -25.98 -12.35 -2.41
C TYR A 750 -26.17 -12.18 -3.90
N VAL A 751 -25.58 -11.13 -4.47
CA VAL A 751 -25.62 -10.86 -5.91
C VAL A 751 -24.19 -10.59 -6.37
N TRP A 752 -23.74 -11.39 -7.33
CA TRP A 752 -22.43 -11.27 -7.96
C TRP A 752 -22.63 -10.98 -9.44
N ARG A 753 -22.01 -9.91 -9.96
CA ARG A 753 -22.15 -9.56 -11.38
C ARG A 753 -21.07 -10.23 -12.22
N ASP A 754 -21.51 -10.93 -13.25
CA ASP A 754 -20.66 -11.48 -14.29
C ASP A 754 -20.76 -10.60 -15.54
N GLU A 755 -19.70 -9.84 -15.82
CA GLU A 755 -19.72 -8.78 -16.84
C GLU A 755 -19.86 -9.35 -18.26
N ASP A 756 -19.31 -10.54 -18.50
CA ASP A 756 -19.19 -11.13 -19.84
C ASP A 756 -19.81 -12.53 -19.98
N GLY A 757 -20.34 -13.09 -18.89
CA GLY A 757 -21.00 -14.39 -18.91
C GLY A 757 -20.06 -15.57 -18.70
N SER A 758 -18.80 -15.32 -18.36
CA SER A 758 -17.77 -16.35 -18.12
C SER A 758 -18.07 -17.26 -16.92
N MET A 759 -18.96 -16.85 -16.02
CA MET A 759 -19.44 -17.61 -14.86
C MET A 759 -20.86 -18.13 -15.05
N VAL A 760 -21.80 -17.28 -15.48
CA VAL A 760 -23.26 -17.57 -15.46
C VAL A 760 -23.85 -17.98 -16.81
N GLY A 761 -23.10 -17.86 -17.90
CA GLY A 761 -23.54 -18.20 -19.26
C GLY A 761 -24.45 -17.13 -19.87
N GLY A 762 -23.86 -16.15 -20.56
CA GLY A 762 -24.56 -15.01 -21.19
C GLY A 762 -24.08 -13.66 -20.65
N SER A 763 -23.87 -12.67 -21.52
CA SER A 763 -23.24 -11.39 -21.14
C SER A 763 -24.08 -10.58 -20.15
N GLY A 764 -23.45 -10.09 -19.06
CA GLY A 764 -24.07 -9.18 -18.11
C GLY A 764 -25.08 -9.83 -17.14
N GLY A 765 -24.91 -11.11 -16.82
CA GLY A 765 -25.76 -11.84 -15.88
C GLY A 765 -25.30 -11.75 -14.42
N PHE A 766 -26.09 -12.35 -13.52
CA PHE A 766 -25.80 -12.37 -12.08
C PHE A 766 -25.82 -13.78 -11.51
N ALA A 767 -24.90 -14.08 -10.60
CA ALA A 767 -25.00 -15.25 -9.72
C ALA A 767 -25.62 -14.82 -8.39
N VAL A 768 -26.61 -15.57 -7.92
CA VAL A 768 -27.48 -15.15 -6.82
C VAL A 768 -27.68 -16.27 -5.82
N ALA A 769 -27.60 -15.97 -4.52
CA ALA A 769 -27.96 -16.91 -3.46
C ALA A 769 -28.65 -16.23 -2.29
N ASN A 770 -29.34 -17.06 -1.51
CA ASN A 770 -30.10 -16.68 -0.33
C ASN A 770 -31.28 -15.75 -0.65
N ASN A 771 -32.47 -16.14 -0.17
CA ASN A 771 -33.76 -15.48 -0.38
C ASN A 771 -34.43 -15.68 -1.75
N THR A 772 -35.31 -16.68 -1.82
CA THR A 772 -36.10 -17.04 -3.02
C THR A 772 -37.14 -15.98 -3.41
N ALA A 773 -37.47 -15.04 -2.52
CA ALA A 773 -38.45 -13.99 -2.78
C ALA A 773 -37.98 -12.95 -3.81
N LEU A 774 -36.67 -12.72 -3.88
CA LEU A 774 -36.03 -11.72 -4.72
C LEU A 774 -35.42 -12.32 -6.00
N LEU A 775 -35.66 -13.61 -6.25
CA LEU A 775 -35.39 -14.27 -7.54
C LEU A 775 -36.52 -13.95 -8.53
N PRO A 776 -36.23 -13.84 -9.85
CA PRO A 776 -37.24 -13.56 -10.85
C PRO A 776 -38.21 -14.73 -10.95
N ALA A 777 -39.49 -14.46 -11.20
CA ALA A 777 -40.48 -15.50 -11.45
C ALA A 777 -40.33 -16.01 -12.90
N GLY A 778 -40.30 -17.34 -13.10
CA GLY A 778 -40.18 -17.99 -14.43
C GLY A 778 -38.77 -18.48 -14.79
N ASP A 779 -38.56 -18.86 -16.05
CA ASP A 779 -37.37 -19.57 -16.59
C ASP A 779 -36.07 -18.71 -16.71
N LEU A 780 -36.02 -17.52 -16.11
CA LEU A 780 -34.92 -16.56 -16.28
C LEU A 780 -33.67 -16.85 -15.42
N CYS A 781 -33.82 -17.64 -14.37
CA CYS A 781 -32.71 -18.10 -13.54
C CYS A 781 -32.69 -19.62 -13.52
N THR A 782 -31.52 -20.20 -13.71
CA THR A 782 -31.29 -21.63 -13.57
C THR A 782 -30.75 -21.93 -12.18
N ALA A 783 -31.39 -22.83 -11.44
CA ALA A 783 -30.86 -23.31 -10.17
C ALA A 783 -29.50 -23.99 -10.39
N LYS A 784 -28.53 -23.65 -9.54
CA LYS A 784 -27.19 -24.22 -9.52
C LYS A 784 -26.97 -24.81 -8.12
N PRO A 785 -27.43 -26.04 -7.85
CA PRO A 785 -27.27 -26.69 -6.55
C PRO A 785 -25.82 -26.74 -6.09
N GLU A 786 -24.89 -26.93 -7.03
CA GLU A 786 -23.45 -26.90 -6.81
C GLU A 786 -22.93 -25.54 -6.35
N TRP A 787 -23.63 -24.44 -6.67
CA TRP A 787 -23.31 -23.10 -6.15
C TRP A 787 -24.03 -22.76 -4.85
N ASN A 788 -24.96 -23.62 -4.43
CA ASN A 788 -25.98 -23.26 -3.45
C ASN A 788 -26.69 -21.93 -3.82
N GLY A 789 -27.01 -21.78 -5.11
CA GLY A 789 -27.54 -20.54 -5.67
C GLY A 789 -28.16 -20.71 -7.05
N TYR A 790 -28.22 -19.62 -7.80
CA TYR A 790 -28.87 -19.50 -9.11
C TYR A 790 -27.98 -18.73 -10.08
N ALA A 791 -27.94 -19.17 -11.34
CA ALA A 791 -27.36 -18.43 -12.45
C ALA A 791 -28.48 -17.69 -13.19
N CYS A 792 -28.38 -16.37 -13.27
CA CYS A 792 -29.44 -15.50 -13.77
C CYS A 792 -28.93 -14.63 -14.95
N PRO A 793 -28.75 -15.20 -16.15
CA PRO A 793 -28.28 -14.46 -17.31
C PRO A 793 -29.29 -13.42 -17.79
N GLY A 794 -28.81 -12.24 -18.21
CA GLY A 794 -29.67 -11.16 -18.72
C GLY A 794 -30.64 -10.55 -17.71
N THR A 795 -30.55 -10.94 -16.44
CA THR A 795 -31.31 -10.32 -15.35
C THR A 795 -30.57 -9.10 -14.83
N CYS A 796 -31.28 -8.20 -14.15
CA CYS A 796 -30.66 -7.06 -13.50
C CYS A 796 -31.09 -6.94 -12.04
N TYR A 797 -30.09 -6.75 -11.18
CA TYR A 797 -30.27 -6.44 -9.77
C TYR A 797 -29.79 -5.01 -9.44
N ARG A 798 -30.48 -4.36 -8.49
CA ARG A 798 -30.17 -3.03 -7.96
C ARG A 798 -30.13 -3.10 -6.43
N THR A 799 -29.31 -2.27 -5.79
CA THR A 799 -29.21 -2.19 -4.34
C THR A 799 -30.02 -1.01 -3.82
N VAL A 800 -30.89 -1.26 -2.84
CA VAL A 800 -31.65 -0.21 -2.14
C VAL A 800 -31.29 -0.26 -0.67
N SER A 801 -30.99 0.89 -0.06
CA SER A 801 -30.93 1.05 1.39
C SER A 801 -32.30 1.41 1.92
N ILE A 802 -32.77 0.68 2.93
CA ILE A 802 -34.01 0.95 3.66
C ILE A 802 -33.66 0.96 5.14
N ASP A 803 -33.92 2.08 5.81
CA ASP A 803 -33.84 2.21 7.26
C ASP A 803 -35.24 2.35 7.82
N GLY A 804 -35.68 1.33 8.57
CA GLY A 804 -36.95 1.33 9.30
C GLY A 804 -36.80 1.74 10.78
N GLY A 805 -35.65 2.28 11.17
CA GLY A 805 -35.34 2.60 12.56
C GLY A 805 -35.41 1.39 13.49
N SER A 806 -35.77 1.60 14.75
CA SER A 806 -35.92 0.53 15.75
C SER A 806 -37.10 -0.41 15.49
N ALA A 807 -38.08 -0.01 14.67
CA ALA A 807 -39.24 -0.81 14.30
C ALA A 807 -38.92 -1.86 13.21
N GLY A 808 -37.94 -1.58 12.36
CA GLY A 808 -37.56 -2.47 11.26
C GLY A 808 -38.59 -2.49 10.11
N PHE A 809 -38.30 -3.28 9.08
CA PHE A 809 -39.13 -3.40 7.89
C PHE A 809 -39.21 -4.85 7.41
N THR A 810 -40.23 -5.15 6.59
CA THR A 810 -40.41 -6.40 5.84
C THR A 810 -40.66 -6.09 4.36
N LEU A 811 -39.78 -6.50 3.46
CA LEU A 811 -39.92 -6.31 2.01
C LEU A 811 -40.51 -7.57 1.35
N VAL A 812 -41.56 -7.45 0.52
CA VAL A 812 -42.20 -8.56 -0.23
C VAL A 812 -42.42 -8.19 -1.71
N PRO A 813 -42.38 -9.12 -2.68
CA PRO A 813 -42.75 -8.81 -4.06
C PRO A 813 -44.22 -8.35 -4.20
N ALA A 814 -44.47 -7.38 -5.09
CA ALA A 814 -45.83 -6.94 -5.39
C ALA A 814 -46.66 -8.09 -6.00
N GLY A 815 -47.89 -8.28 -5.53
CA GLY A 815 -48.80 -9.34 -5.99
C GLY A 815 -48.76 -10.65 -5.20
N THR A 816 -47.87 -10.81 -4.21
CA THR A 816 -47.89 -11.99 -3.32
C THR A 816 -48.99 -11.86 -2.26
N THR A 817 -50.03 -12.69 -2.35
CA THR A 817 -51.07 -12.80 -1.33
C THR A 817 -50.61 -13.73 -0.21
N ASN A 818 -49.81 -13.24 0.74
CA ASN A 818 -49.66 -13.93 2.03
C ASN A 818 -49.81 -12.94 3.20
N SER A 819 -50.84 -13.24 3.97
CA SER A 819 -51.36 -12.59 5.15
C SER A 819 -50.83 -13.30 6.40
N SER A 820 -49.84 -12.73 7.08
CA SER A 820 -49.68 -12.92 8.53
C SER A 820 -48.66 -11.92 9.07
N SER A 821 -49.13 -11.04 9.95
CA SER A 821 -48.38 -10.06 10.74
C SER A 821 -47.62 -10.70 11.91
N SER A 822 -47.12 -11.92 11.75
CA SER A 822 -46.49 -12.67 12.84
C SER A 822 -45.28 -13.46 12.31
N GLY A 823 -44.10 -12.84 12.45
CA GLY A 823 -42.81 -13.47 12.82
C GLY A 823 -42.34 -14.77 12.17
N SER A 824 -42.94 -15.24 11.08
CA SER A 824 -42.55 -16.48 10.41
C SER A 824 -42.09 -16.16 9.00
N SER A 825 -40.86 -16.60 8.70
CA SER A 825 -40.17 -16.56 7.42
C SER A 825 -40.91 -17.40 6.38
N GLY A 826 -42.07 -16.92 5.93
CA GLY A 826 -42.72 -17.42 4.72
C GLY A 826 -41.81 -17.16 3.52
N ALA A 827 -41.67 -18.15 2.64
CA ALA A 827 -40.91 -18.03 1.39
C ALA A 827 -41.47 -16.87 0.55
N GLY A 828 -40.87 -15.68 0.65
CA GLY A 828 -41.45 -14.48 0.02
C GLY A 828 -41.12 -13.13 0.67
N SER A 829 -40.50 -13.05 1.85
CA SER A 829 -40.24 -11.77 2.54
C SER A 829 -38.81 -11.62 3.10
N VAL A 830 -38.34 -10.37 3.21
CA VAL A 830 -37.07 -9.99 3.86
C VAL A 830 -37.38 -9.10 5.06
N SER A 831 -37.04 -9.52 6.29
CA SER A 831 -37.28 -8.70 7.50
C SER A 831 -35.98 -8.30 8.19
N SER A 832 -35.86 -7.04 8.62
CA SER A 832 -34.70 -6.57 9.40
C SER A 832 -35.03 -5.36 10.29
N ASN A 833 -34.18 -5.10 11.28
CA ASN A 833 -34.23 -3.94 12.17
C ASN A 833 -33.15 -2.91 11.74
N GLY A 834 -33.48 -1.62 11.73
CA GLY A 834 -32.56 -0.52 11.36
C GLY A 834 -32.28 -0.38 9.86
N ALA A 835 -31.22 0.37 9.54
CA ALA A 835 -30.71 0.61 8.18
C ALA A 835 -30.10 -0.66 7.56
N GLN A 836 -30.60 -1.04 6.40
CA GLN A 836 -30.14 -2.21 5.65
C GLN A 836 -30.09 -1.95 4.17
N PHE A 837 -29.09 -2.50 3.49
CA PHE A 837 -29.14 -2.61 2.04
C PHE A 837 -29.89 -3.89 1.64
N VAL A 838 -30.53 -3.90 0.48
CA VAL A 838 -31.23 -5.06 -0.07
C VAL A 838 -31.04 -5.07 -1.59
N ASN A 839 -30.65 -6.22 -2.14
CA ASN A 839 -30.53 -6.40 -3.59
C ASN A 839 -31.86 -6.87 -4.17
N VAL A 840 -32.44 -6.10 -5.08
CA VAL A 840 -33.77 -6.33 -5.68
C VAL A 840 -33.68 -6.37 -7.19
N LEU A 841 -34.61 -7.09 -7.84
CA LEU A 841 -34.68 -7.13 -9.30
C LEU A 841 -35.15 -5.78 -9.85
N ALA A 842 -34.36 -5.24 -10.77
CA ALA A 842 -34.76 -4.09 -11.55
C ALA A 842 -35.91 -4.46 -12.49
N GLY A 843 -36.92 -3.60 -12.59
CA GLY A 843 -38.15 -3.80 -13.35
C GLY A 843 -39.29 -4.46 -12.58
N ARG A 844 -39.08 -4.86 -11.31
CA ARG A 844 -40.09 -5.49 -10.45
C ARG A 844 -40.59 -4.55 -9.35
N GLY A 845 -41.85 -4.75 -8.94
CA GLY A 845 -42.43 -4.06 -7.79
C GLY A 845 -42.33 -4.85 -6.48
N TYR A 846 -42.17 -4.13 -5.38
CA TYR A 846 -42.06 -4.64 -4.02
C TYR A 846 -42.91 -3.82 -3.05
N VAL A 847 -43.38 -4.42 -1.97
CA VAL A 847 -44.11 -3.78 -0.87
C VAL A 847 -43.23 -3.80 0.38
N VAL A 848 -43.01 -2.64 1.01
CA VAL A 848 -42.30 -2.46 2.28
C VAL A 848 -43.32 -2.40 3.41
N LYS A 849 -43.30 -3.33 4.35
CA LYS A 849 -44.20 -3.40 5.52
C LYS A 849 -43.43 -3.09 6.82
N PRO A 850 -44.08 -2.60 7.89
CA PRO A 850 -43.42 -2.42 9.18
C PRO A 850 -43.00 -3.74 9.84
N GLY A 851 -41.86 -3.74 10.53
CA GLY A 851 -41.44 -4.81 11.42
C GLY A 851 -42.15 -4.71 12.78
N GLY A 852 -42.54 -5.86 13.36
CA GLY A 852 -43.11 -5.94 14.72
C GLY A 852 -44.65 -5.77 14.83
N SER A 853 -45.19 -6.14 15.99
CA SER A 853 -46.63 -6.18 16.30
C SER A 853 -47.21 -4.84 16.80
N SER A 854 -46.38 -3.80 16.98
CA SER A 854 -46.82 -2.48 17.44
C SER A 854 -47.06 -1.52 16.27
N ALA A 855 -48.29 -1.08 16.11
CA ALA A 855 -48.77 -0.15 15.09
C ALA A 855 -48.33 1.32 15.32
N ALA A 856 -47.05 1.56 15.60
CA ALA A 856 -46.48 2.91 15.66
C ALA A 856 -45.88 3.30 14.28
N PRO A 857 -45.97 4.57 13.85
CA PRO A 857 -45.36 5.02 12.60
C PRO A 857 -43.84 4.91 12.70
N ALA A 858 -43.23 4.14 11.80
CA ALA A 858 -41.79 4.12 11.61
C ALA A 858 -41.45 5.13 10.50
N ASP A 859 -40.53 6.05 10.77
CA ASP A 859 -39.92 6.86 9.73
C ASP A 859 -39.02 5.95 8.88
N TYR A 860 -39.30 5.86 7.57
CA TYR A 860 -38.44 5.12 6.66
C TYR A 860 -37.50 6.06 5.91
N THR A 861 -36.20 5.80 6.00
CA THR A 861 -35.23 6.41 5.07
C THR A 861 -34.94 5.42 3.96
N VAL A 862 -35.24 5.79 2.71
CA VAL A 862 -34.86 5.00 1.54
C VAL A 862 -33.77 5.72 0.78
N SER A 863 -32.63 5.07 0.61
CA SER A 863 -31.54 5.58 -0.20
C SER A 863 -31.26 4.62 -1.34
N TYR A 864 -31.13 5.15 -2.55
CA TYR A 864 -30.81 4.34 -3.72
C TYR A 864 -29.29 4.35 -3.98
N ALA A 865 -28.66 3.19 -4.01
CA ALA A 865 -27.24 3.07 -4.33
C ALA A 865 -27.10 2.42 -5.72
N ASP A 866 -26.68 3.19 -6.72
CA ASP A 866 -26.29 2.59 -8.00
C ASP A 866 -24.94 1.87 -7.78
N GLY A 867 -24.94 0.54 -7.85
CA GLY A 867 -23.69 -0.21 -7.86
C GLY A 867 -22.97 -0.19 -9.20
N GLY A 868 -23.38 0.68 -10.14
CA GLY A 868 -22.68 0.88 -11.41
C GLY A 868 -22.90 -0.24 -12.42
N PHE A 869 -23.99 -1.01 -12.30
CA PHE A 869 -24.19 -2.23 -13.08
C PHE A 869 -24.81 -2.02 -14.47
N GLY A 870 -24.99 -0.77 -14.90
CA GLY A 870 -25.44 -0.43 -16.26
C GLY A 870 -26.89 -0.80 -16.56
N CYS A 871 -27.71 -1.04 -15.53
CA CYS A 871 -29.11 -1.37 -15.70
C CYS A 871 -29.97 -0.11 -15.76
N ASN A 872 -30.84 0.02 -16.78
CA ASN A 872 -31.75 1.17 -16.89
C ASN A 872 -33.15 0.92 -16.30
N SER A 873 -33.47 -0.31 -15.89
CA SER A 873 -34.80 -0.68 -15.39
C SER A 873 -35.07 -0.11 -13.98
N PRO A 874 -36.28 0.41 -13.71
CA PRO A 874 -36.63 1.03 -12.43
C PRO A 874 -36.92 0.01 -11.33
N VAL A 875 -36.80 0.39 -10.05
CA VAL A 875 -37.30 -0.41 -8.91
C VAL A 875 -38.57 0.24 -8.40
N VAL A 876 -39.65 -0.52 -8.19
CA VAL A 876 -40.90 0.03 -7.63
C VAL A 876 -41.07 -0.43 -6.19
N LEU A 877 -41.21 0.51 -5.24
CA LEU A 877 -41.48 0.23 -3.83
C LEU A 877 -42.86 0.77 -3.44
N GLN A 878 -43.68 -0.04 -2.78
CA GLN A 878 -45.03 0.28 -2.32
C GLN A 878 -45.08 0.22 -0.79
N PHE A 879 -45.76 1.17 -0.14
CA PHE A 879 -45.89 1.21 1.32
C PHE A 879 -47.36 1.06 1.75
N PRO A 880 -47.70 0.30 2.81
CA PRO A 880 -49.07 0.11 3.30
C PRO A 880 -49.62 1.36 4.01
N LEU A 881 -50.96 1.49 4.05
CA LEU A 881 -51.70 2.63 4.63
C LEU A 881 -51.56 2.72 6.17
N PRO A 882 -51.39 3.92 6.77
CA PRO A 882 -51.55 4.13 8.21
C PRO A 882 -53.03 4.35 8.61
N ARG A 883 -53.38 4.05 9.87
CA ARG A 883 -54.70 4.33 10.47
C ARG A 883 -54.97 5.84 10.58
N ALA A 884 -56.24 6.24 10.55
CA ALA A 884 -56.69 7.63 10.58
C ALA A 884 -56.17 8.43 11.80
N GLY A 885 -55.65 9.64 11.58
CA GLY A 885 -55.24 10.58 12.65
C GLY A 885 -53.84 11.21 12.52
N TYR A 886 -53.08 10.93 11.45
CA TYR A 886 -51.67 11.34 11.33
C TYR A 886 -51.40 12.09 10.00
N THR A 887 -50.55 13.12 10.03
CA THR A 887 -50.17 13.99 8.89
C THR A 887 -48.80 13.64 8.30
N TRP A 888 -48.68 13.69 6.97
CA TRP A 888 -47.40 13.59 6.23
C TRP A 888 -46.64 14.93 6.21
N GLN A 889 -45.30 14.89 6.28
CA GLN A 889 -44.43 15.99 5.84
C GLN A 889 -43.35 15.45 4.89
N LEU A 890 -43.22 16.10 3.73
CA LEU A 890 -42.08 15.94 2.83
C LEU A 890 -41.11 17.08 3.14
N THR A 891 -40.05 16.78 3.89
CA THR A 891 -38.94 17.71 4.08
C THR A 891 -37.80 17.31 3.15
N PRO A 892 -37.36 18.18 2.22
CA PRO A 892 -35.98 18.11 1.74
C PRO A 892 -35.10 18.15 2.99
N SER A 893 -34.16 17.22 3.16
CA SER A 893 -33.16 17.43 4.20
C SER A 893 -32.32 18.64 3.79
N ASP A 894 -32.41 19.72 4.57
CA ASP A 894 -31.44 20.83 4.51
C ASP A 894 -30.04 20.36 4.95
N ASP A 895 -29.94 19.17 5.54
CA ASP A 895 -28.70 18.48 5.81
C ASP A 895 -28.29 17.64 4.59
N ILE A 896 -27.42 18.23 3.76
CA ILE A 896 -26.32 17.64 2.96
C ILE A 896 -25.68 18.71 2.03
N PHE A 897 -26.12 19.96 2.04
CA PHE A 897 -25.52 21.04 1.22
C PHE A 897 -24.45 21.91 1.90
N TRP A 898 -23.77 21.41 2.94
CA TRP A 898 -22.74 22.16 3.66
C TRP A 898 -21.31 21.60 3.62
N GLN A 899 -20.98 20.67 2.72
CA GLN A 899 -19.64 20.06 2.69
C GLN A 899 -18.89 20.04 1.34
N ALA A 900 -19.37 20.72 0.29
CA ALA A 900 -18.64 20.73 -0.98
C ALA A 900 -17.67 21.90 -1.19
N CYS A 901 -17.72 22.96 -0.36
CA CYS A 901 -16.82 24.12 -0.52
C CYS A 901 -16.26 24.72 0.80
N SER A 902 -16.65 24.23 1.98
CA SER A 902 -16.23 24.82 3.27
C SER A 902 -15.05 24.11 3.96
N GLY A 903 -14.49 23.04 3.38
CA GLY A 903 -13.30 22.34 3.91
C GLY A 903 -11.98 22.70 3.23
N VAL A 904 -11.98 23.68 2.33
CA VAL A 904 -10.85 23.97 1.43
C VAL A 904 -9.99 25.08 2.02
N THR A 905 -9.15 24.74 3.00
CA THR A 905 -7.91 25.50 3.22
C THR A 905 -6.86 24.92 2.27
N LEU A 906 -6.80 25.42 1.02
CA LEU A 906 -5.79 24.99 0.05
C LEU A 906 -4.53 25.87 0.13
N PRO A 907 -3.39 25.33 0.61
CA PRO A 907 -2.11 25.69 0.05
C PRO A 907 -1.96 24.99 -1.32
N TYR A 908 -1.63 25.81 -2.31
CA TYR A 908 -1.39 25.50 -3.71
C TYR A 908 -0.46 24.30 -3.99
N THR A 909 -0.84 23.37 -4.89
CA THR A 909 -0.39 23.40 -6.31
C THR A 909 -1.00 22.29 -7.20
N ARG A 910 -1.70 22.76 -8.24
CA ARG A 910 -1.96 22.16 -9.58
C ARG A 910 -2.97 21.01 -9.72
N ILE A 911 -4.25 21.39 -9.64
CA ILE A 911 -5.34 20.78 -10.40
C ILE A 911 -5.28 21.33 -11.83
N ALA A 912 -4.98 20.47 -12.79
CA ALA A 912 -5.18 20.71 -14.21
C ALA A 912 -5.94 19.52 -14.77
N GLN A 913 -7.24 19.42 -14.47
CA GLN A 913 -8.19 18.57 -15.19
C GLN A 913 -9.61 19.01 -14.81
N ALA A 914 -10.45 19.21 -15.83
CA ALA A 914 -11.87 19.49 -15.67
C ALA A 914 -12.51 18.33 -14.89
N GLN A 915 -13.03 18.62 -13.69
CA GLN A 915 -13.82 17.64 -12.93
C GLN A 915 -15.25 17.68 -13.47
N TRP A 916 -15.70 16.56 -14.01
CA TRP A 916 -17.12 16.28 -14.12
C TRP A 916 -17.61 15.98 -12.71
N LEU A 917 -18.23 16.96 -12.05
CA LEU A 917 -19.03 16.67 -10.86
C LEU A 917 -20.34 16.06 -11.35
N CYS A 918 -20.34 14.76 -11.63
CA CYS A 918 -21.59 14.02 -11.62
C CYS A 918 -22.09 14.06 -10.18
N LEU A 919 -23.28 14.59 -9.96
CA LEU A 919 -24.02 14.37 -8.73
C LEU A 919 -24.28 12.86 -8.64
N ASP A 920 -23.36 12.10 -8.05
CA ASP A 920 -23.69 10.83 -7.38
C ASP A 920 -24.34 11.14 -6.03
N ALA A 921 -25.27 12.08 -6.02
CA ALA A 921 -26.28 12.08 -4.97
C ALA A 921 -27.15 10.86 -5.30
N ALA A 922 -26.91 9.75 -4.58
CA ALA A 922 -27.99 8.84 -4.26
C ALA A 922 -29.21 9.73 -3.95
N PRO A 923 -30.32 9.66 -4.70
CA PRO A 923 -31.53 10.33 -4.27
C PRO A 923 -31.90 9.68 -2.94
N VAL A 924 -31.59 10.37 -1.83
CA VAL A 924 -32.12 10.02 -0.52
C VAL A 924 -33.53 10.56 -0.53
N LEU A 925 -34.49 9.65 -0.65
CA LEU A 925 -35.90 9.97 -0.55
C LEU A 925 -36.32 9.53 0.86
N GLN A 926 -36.34 10.48 1.81
CA GLN A 926 -37.00 10.24 3.08
C GLN A 926 -38.51 10.31 2.87
N ILE A 927 -39.22 9.27 3.29
CA ILE A 927 -40.67 9.14 3.13
C ILE A 927 -41.28 8.83 4.50
N SER A 928 -41.89 9.84 5.14
CA SER A 928 -42.62 9.65 6.41
C SER A 928 -44.14 9.60 6.22
N LEU A 929 -44.67 8.37 6.33
CA LEU A 929 -46.02 7.76 6.25
C LEU A 929 -47.32 8.46 6.79
N GLY A 930 -48.41 8.71 6.03
CA GLY A 930 -49.75 9.28 6.45
C GLY A 930 -50.96 8.89 5.53
N ALA A 931 -52.19 9.43 5.61
CA ALA A 931 -53.38 8.78 5.01
C ALA A 931 -53.88 9.21 3.58
N ASN A 932 -54.50 8.21 2.91
CA ASN A 932 -55.41 8.20 1.75
C ASN A 932 -54.88 8.40 0.33
N SER A 933 -53.88 7.59 -0.04
CA SER A 933 -53.67 6.96 -1.36
C SER A 933 -52.55 5.92 -1.19
N SER A 934 -52.54 4.82 -1.94
CA SER A 934 -51.33 3.99 -2.02
C SER A 934 -50.20 4.82 -2.61
N ALA A 935 -49.15 5.11 -1.84
CA ALA A 935 -47.95 5.73 -2.39
C ALA A 935 -47.13 4.65 -3.11
N THR A 936 -47.24 4.61 -4.44
CA THR A 936 -46.31 3.84 -5.28
C THR A 936 -45.11 4.73 -5.55
N VAL A 937 -43.97 4.38 -4.97
CA VAL A 937 -42.70 5.06 -5.23
C VAL A 937 -42.04 4.32 -6.37
N VAL A 938 -42.17 4.87 -7.56
CA VAL A 938 -41.44 4.39 -8.73
C VAL A 938 -40.05 5.03 -8.69
N LEU A 939 -39.05 4.27 -8.27
CA LEU A 939 -37.65 4.66 -8.40
C LEU A 939 -37.22 4.39 -9.85
N THR A 940 -37.67 5.25 -10.75
CA THR A 940 -37.12 5.34 -12.11
C THR A 940 -35.87 6.18 -12.09
N GLN A 941 -34.77 5.62 -12.59
CA GLN A 941 -33.84 6.49 -13.27
C GLN A 941 -34.54 6.94 -14.54
N VAL A 942 -34.99 8.19 -14.56
CA VAL A 942 -35.27 8.83 -15.83
C VAL A 942 -33.92 8.85 -16.54
N PRO A 943 -33.76 8.33 -17.78
CA PRO A 943 -32.68 8.78 -18.63
C PRO A 943 -32.99 10.24 -18.98
N GLY A 944 -32.90 11.10 -17.97
CA GLY A 944 -32.85 12.52 -18.15
C GLY A 944 -31.49 12.80 -18.76
N ASN A 945 -31.46 13.68 -19.75
CA ASN A 945 -30.27 14.49 -19.95
C ASN A 945 -29.98 15.18 -18.61
N PHE A 946 -29.16 14.55 -17.77
CA PHE A 946 -28.68 15.18 -16.56
C PHE A 946 -27.88 16.37 -17.02
N SER A 947 -28.39 17.55 -16.69
CA SER A 947 -27.67 18.77 -16.93
C SER A 947 -26.50 18.79 -15.95
N CYS A 948 -25.35 18.20 -16.32
CA CYS A 948 -24.15 18.27 -15.50
C CYS A 948 -23.92 19.75 -15.14
N LEU A 949 -23.77 20.04 -13.84
CA LEU A 949 -23.31 21.34 -13.40
C LEU A 949 -21.84 21.44 -13.84
N HIS A 950 -21.62 22.08 -14.97
CA HIS A 950 -20.30 22.26 -15.52
C HIS A 950 -19.65 23.42 -14.77
N ILE A 951 -18.92 23.11 -13.71
CA ILE A 951 -18.10 24.09 -13.00
C ILE A 951 -16.70 24.04 -13.59
N GLN A 952 -16.30 25.10 -14.28
CA GLN A 952 -14.90 25.30 -14.60
C GLN A 952 -14.25 26.06 -13.44
N CYS A 953 -13.70 25.32 -12.48
CA CYS A 953 -12.92 25.86 -11.38
C CYS A 953 -11.60 26.47 -11.88
N GLY A 954 -11.13 27.55 -11.23
CA GLY A 954 -9.79 28.09 -11.47
C GLY A 954 -9.59 28.74 -12.83
N ILE A 955 -10.64 29.33 -13.43
CA ILE A 955 -10.51 30.18 -14.63
C ILE A 955 -9.56 31.34 -14.36
N ILE A 956 -9.67 31.93 -13.16
CA ILE A 956 -8.62 32.73 -12.55
C ILE A 956 -8.40 32.15 -11.15
N PRO A 957 -7.30 31.42 -10.90
CA PRO A 957 -6.98 30.93 -9.57
C PRO A 957 -6.63 32.07 -8.59
N PRO A 958 -6.74 31.89 -7.26
CA PRO A 958 -6.20 32.86 -6.31
C PRO A 958 -4.70 33.11 -6.54
N SER A 959 -4.14 34.25 -6.15
CA SER A 959 -2.72 34.52 -6.39
C SER A 959 -2.27 34.40 -7.86
N SER A 960 -3.18 34.69 -8.80
CA SER A 960 -2.86 34.77 -10.24
C SER A 960 -2.06 36.02 -10.58
N ASN A 961 -1.50 36.05 -11.79
CA ASN A 961 -0.90 37.26 -12.34
C ASN A 961 -1.98 38.24 -12.81
N TRP A 962 -1.88 39.49 -12.38
CA TRP A 962 -2.73 40.59 -12.81
C TRP A 962 -1.87 41.67 -13.46
N SER A 963 -2.36 42.24 -14.57
CA SER A 963 -1.88 43.52 -15.06
C SER A 963 -2.44 44.61 -14.15
N TYR A 964 -1.61 45.50 -13.62
CA TYR A 964 -2.06 46.53 -12.69
C TYR A 964 -1.46 47.90 -12.98
N SER A 965 -2.19 48.93 -12.57
CA SER A 965 -1.75 50.32 -12.54
C SER A 965 -1.88 50.85 -11.12
N ASP A 966 -0.74 51.19 -10.54
CA ASP A 966 -0.58 51.86 -9.25
C ASP A 966 -0.22 53.34 -9.42
N ALA A 967 -0.48 53.92 -10.59
CA ALA A 967 -0.15 55.30 -10.92
C ALA A 967 -1.06 56.34 -10.22
N MET A 968 -2.01 55.87 -9.39
CA MET A 968 -2.92 56.70 -8.60
C MET A 968 -3.71 57.73 -9.43
N LYS A 969 -4.06 57.36 -10.66
CA LYS A 969 -4.89 58.12 -11.61
C LYS A 969 -5.75 57.16 -12.41
N TYR A 970 -6.94 57.59 -12.82
CA TYR A 970 -7.81 56.79 -13.68
C TYR A 970 -7.13 56.54 -15.03
N PRO A 971 -6.87 55.28 -15.41
CA PRO A 971 -6.29 54.96 -16.72
C PRO A 971 -7.41 55.07 -17.80
N PRO A 972 -7.29 55.93 -18.81
CA PRO A 972 -8.32 56.08 -19.86
C PRO A 972 -8.68 54.76 -20.58
N GLU A 973 -7.71 53.86 -20.68
CA GLU A 973 -7.81 52.51 -21.23
C GLU A 973 -8.41 51.44 -20.29
N PHE A 974 -8.79 51.78 -19.05
CA PHE A 974 -9.07 50.79 -18.00
C PHE A 974 -10.16 49.81 -18.42
N LEU A 975 -11.26 50.33 -18.98
CA LEU A 975 -12.40 49.54 -19.46
C LEU A 975 -12.24 49.03 -20.91
N ALA A 976 -11.13 49.33 -21.59
CA ALA A 976 -10.89 48.81 -22.94
C ALA A 976 -10.79 47.28 -22.94
N TYR A 977 -11.20 46.60 -24.01
CA TYR A 977 -11.29 45.12 -24.02
C TYR A 977 -9.93 44.41 -23.84
N ALA A 978 -8.83 44.95 -24.36
CA ALA A 978 -7.47 44.41 -24.18
C ALA A 978 -6.64 45.23 -23.18
N PRO A 979 -5.75 44.61 -22.37
CA PRO A 979 -4.85 45.36 -21.50
C PRO A 979 -3.79 46.13 -22.31
N PRO A 980 -3.39 47.35 -21.92
CA PRO A 980 -2.35 48.10 -22.62
C PRO A 980 -0.98 47.49 -22.38
N ALA A 981 -0.10 47.57 -23.37
CA ALA A 981 1.26 47.03 -23.29
C ALA A 981 2.15 47.68 -22.20
N LYS A 982 1.72 48.82 -21.62
CA LYS A 982 2.50 49.61 -20.65
C LYS A 982 2.21 49.31 -19.18
N TRP A 983 1.19 48.50 -18.87
CA TRP A 983 0.87 48.17 -17.48
C TRP A 983 1.86 47.16 -16.88
N LYS A 984 2.12 47.28 -15.58
CA LYS A 984 2.95 46.31 -14.85
C LYS A 984 2.17 45.00 -14.72
N VAL A 985 2.86 43.86 -14.68
CA VAL A 985 2.24 42.55 -14.43
C VAL A 985 2.94 41.92 -13.24
N ALA A 986 2.17 41.55 -12.22
CA ALA A 986 2.70 40.89 -11.03
C ALA A 986 1.65 39.94 -10.42
N ARG A 987 2.03 39.23 -9.36
CA ARG A 987 1.24 38.16 -8.78
C ARG A 987 0.46 38.65 -7.56
N ALA A 988 -0.83 38.36 -7.48
CA ALA A 988 -1.61 38.56 -6.26
C ALA A 988 -1.11 37.62 -5.12
N PRO A 989 -1.34 37.93 -3.83
CA PRO A 989 -2.06 39.10 -3.32
C PRO A 989 -1.27 40.40 -3.48
N PHE A 990 -1.97 41.48 -3.80
CA PHE A 990 -1.40 42.83 -3.94
C PHE A 990 -1.69 43.66 -2.70
N GLY A 991 -0.76 44.52 -2.28
CA GLY A 991 -1.01 45.41 -1.14
C GLY A 991 0.19 45.75 -0.28
N TYR A 992 -0.07 46.27 0.92
CA TYR A 992 0.91 46.57 1.96
C TYR A 992 0.23 46.46 3.33
N GLY A 993 0.99 46.22 4.41
CA GLY A 993 0.44 46.03 5.76
C GLY A 993 0.85 44.73 6.45
N GLY A 994 1.48 43.78 5.73
CA GLY A 994 2.13 42.60 6.32
C GLY A 994 1.22 41.38 6.52
N GLN A 995 0.15 41.23 5.74
CA GLN A 995 -0.85 40.16 5.85
C GLN A 995 -0.67 39.08 4.75
N GLY A 996 0.54 38.92 4.22
CA GLY A 996 0.87 37.92 3.20
C GLY A 996 0.77 38.43 1.75
N GLU A 997 0.89 39.74 1.54
CA GLU A 997 0.98 40.33 0.21
C GLU A 997 2.27 39.91 -0.51
N VAL A 998 2.14 39.48 -1.77
CA VAL A 998 3.26 39.06 -2.62
C VAL A 998 3.78 40.23 -3.46
N THR A 999 2.89 41.15 -3.85
CA THR A 999 3.24 42.34 -4.65
C THR A 999 2.85 43.62 -3.92
N THR A 1000 3.83 44.46 -3.63
CA THR A 1000 3.60 45.79 -3.05
C THR A 1000 3.14 46.80 -4.10
N ILE A 1001 2.14 47.61 -3.76
CA ILE A 1001 1.57 48.69 -4.60
C ILE A 1001 1.79 50.06 -3.94
N ALA A 1002 1.68 51.14 -4.71
CA ALA A 1002 1.84 52.50 -4.19
C ALA A 1002 0.82 52.82 -3.09
N HIS A 1003 1.23 53.60 -2.07
CA HIS A 1003 0.33 54.02 -0.99
C HIS A 1003 -0.73 55.02 -1.48
N ALA A 1004 -1.92 54.97 -0.90
CA ALA A 1004 -2.98 55.95 -1.14
C ALA A 1004 -2.52 57.36 -0.74
N GLY A 1005 -2.80 58.35 -1.59
CA GLY A 1005 -2.42 59.75 -1.39
C GLY A 1005 -3.62 60.71 -1.43
N PRO A 1006 -3.43 61.99 -1.11
CA PRO A 1006 -4.51 62.97 -1.13
C PRO A 1006 -5.15 63.07 -2.53
N GLY A 1007 -6.44 62.73 -2.63
CA GLY A 1007 -7.20 62.80 -3.89
C GLY A 1007 -7.04 61.60 -4.84
N ALA A 1008 -6.29 60.56 -4.44
CA ALA A 1008 -6.19 59.32 -5.19
C ALA A 1008 -6.20 58.11 -4.25
N LEU A 1009 -7.32 57.39 -4.27
CA LEU A 1009 -7.64 56.29 -3.35
C LEU A 1009 -7.81 54.96 -4.07
N ALA A 1010 -7.65 54.91 -5.40
CA ALA A 1010 -7.97 53.74 -6.20
C ALA A 1010 -6.77 53.12 -6.94
N TRP A 1011 -6.73 51.79 -6.95
CA TRP A 1011 -5.81 50.96 -7.75
C TRP A 1011 -6.59 50.15 -8.76
N TYR A 1012 -5.96 49.90 -9.92
CA TYR A 1012 -6.63 49.27 -11.05
C TYR A 1012 -5.95 47.97 -11.43
N PHE A 1013 -6.71 46.88 -11.50
CA PHE A 1013 -6.23 45.54 -11.84
C PHE A 1013 -7.00 44.97 -13.03
N ARG A 1014 -6.32 44.17 -13.85
CA ARG A 1014 -6.88 43.51 -15.01
C ARG A 1014 -6.35 42.10 -15.17
N ALA A 1015 -7.25 41.19 -15.52
CA ALA A 1015 -6.92 39.83 -15.92
C ALA A 1015 -7.80 39.41 -17.09
N SER A 1016 -7.34 38.43 -17.86
CA SER A 1016 -8.15 37.85 -18.94
C SER A 1016 -8.27 36.36 -18.76
N PHE A 1017 -9.43 35.83 -19.13
CA PHE A 1017 -9.70 34.40 -19.14
C PHE A 1017 -10.34 33.98 -20.46
N THR A 1018 -10.37 32.68 -20.75
CA THR A 1018 -10.96 32.16 -21.98
C THR A 1018 -11.99 31.09 -21.65
N LEU A 1019 -13.18 31.19 -22.26
CA LEU A 1019 -14.23 30.17 -22.19
C LEU A 1019 -14.43 29.55 -23.57
N LYS A 1020 -14.42 28.23 -23.69
CA LYS A 1020 -14.58 27.58 -25.00
C LYS A 1020 -16.00 27.76 -25.58
N TYR A 1021 -17.01 27.72 -24.71
CA TYR A 1021 -18.43 27.91 -25.07
C TYR A 1021 -19.16 28.70 -23.97
N ALA A 1022 -19.35 30.02 -24.13
CA ALA A 1022 -20.01 30.85 -23.12
C ALA A 1022 -21.48 30.46 -22.89
N GLY A 1023 -22.18 29.99 -23.93
CA GLY A 1023 -23.56 29.52 -23.82
C GLY A 1023 -23.76 28.28 -22.93
N CYS A 1024 -22.66 27.64 -22.49
CA CYS A 1024 -22.69 26.50 -21.59
C CYS A 1024 -22.60 26.91 -20.11
N TYR A 1025 -22.41 28.20 -19.81
CA TYR A 1025 -22.35 28.75 -18.46
C TYR A 1025 -23.54 29.68 -18.20
N ARG A 1026 -24.01 29.75 -16.94
CA ARG A 1026 -25.11 30.63 -16.51
C ARG A 1026 -24.61 31.76 -15.60
N SER A 1027 -23.58 31.50 -14.81
CA SER A 1027 -23.02 32.50 -13.90
C SER A 1027 -21.50 32.40 -13.78
N LEU A 1028 -20.89 33.51 -13.39
CA LEU A 1028 -19.53 33.56 -12.87
C LEU A 1028 -19.60 33.66 -11.34
N LEU A 1029 -18.84 32.80 -10.66
CA LEU A 1029 -18.65 32.85 -9.21
C LEU A 1029 -17.28 33.48 -8.92
N PHE A 1030 -17.31 34.56 -8.15
CA PHE A 1030 -16.13 35.28 -7.69
C PHE A 1030 -15.92 35.00 -6.21
N GLY A 1031 -14.68 34.68 -5.83
CA GLY A 1031 -14.22 34.86 -4.46
C GLY A 1031 -13.16 35.94 -4.43
N TYR A 1032 -13.30 36.94 -3.55
CA TYR A 1032 -12.34 38.03 -3.44
C TYR A 1032 -12.02 38.39 -1.98
N LYS A 1033 -10.83 38.92 -1.79
CA LYS A 1033 -10.38 39.65 -0.61
C LYS A 1033 -10.00 41.05 -1.06
N ALA A 1034 -10.71 42.05 -0.57
CA ALA A 1034 -10.45 43.47 -0.79
C ALA A 1034 -10.49 44.15 0.58
N SER A 1035 -9.47 44.94 0.93
CA SER A 1035 -9.44 45.63 2.24
C SER A 1035 -10.65 46.52 2.42
N ASP A 1036 -10.78 47.62 1.68
CA ASP A 1036 -11.87 48.57 1.94
C ASP A 1036 -13.00 48.43 0.91
N GLY A 1037 -12.84 48.89 -0.34
CA GLY A 1037 -13.89 48.84 -1.35
C GLY A 1037 -13.44 48.22 -2.66
N ILE A 1038 -14.36 47.58 -3.39
CA ILE A 1038 -14.07 47.01 -4.71
C ILE A 1038 -15.22 47.25 -5.70
N VAL A 1039 -14.87 47.57 -6.95
CA VAL A 1039 -15.77 47.54 -8.10
C VAL A 1039 -15.19 46.61 -9.15
N VAL A 1040 -15.98 45.63 -9.59
CA VAL A 1040 -15.55 44.61 -10.55
C VAL A 1040 -16.35 44.76 -11.83
N TYR A 1041 -15.66 44.74 -12.96
CA TYR A 1041 -16.21 44.78 -14.30
C TYR A 1041 -15.80 43.54 -15.07
N VAL A 1042 -16.71 43.04 -15.91
CA VAL A 1042 -16.45 41.95 -16.85
C VAL A 1042 -16.80 42.44 -18.24
N ASN A 1043 -15.85 42.35 -19.18
CA ASN A 1043 -15.96 42.87 -20.54
C ASN A 1043 -16.41 44.34 -20.62
N GLY A 1044 -16.06 45.16 -19.63
CA GLY A 1044 -16.39 46.59 -19.57
C GLY A 1044 -17.75 46.91 -18.94
N GLY A 1045 -18.60 45.90 -18.69
CA GLY A 1045 -19.83 46.05 -17.90
C GLY A 1045 -19.55 45.86 -16.42
N GLU A 1046 -20.15 46.71 -15.58
CA GLU A 1046 -20.03 46.58 -14.12
C GLU A 1046 -20.77 45.32 -13.66
N ALA A 1047 -20.02 44.40 -13.03
CA ALA A 1047 -20.50 43.10 -12.59
C ALA A 1047 -21.07 43.19 -11.17
N PHE A 1048 -20.29 43.74 -10.24
CA PHE A 1048 -20.73 44.06 -8.89
C PHE A 1048 -19.81 45.10 -8.26
N ARG A 1049 -20.30 45.75 -7.21
CA ARG A 1049 -19.49 46.56 -6.29
C ARG A 1049 -19.75 46.10 -4.86
N SER A 1050 -18.73 46.17 -4.01
CA SER A 1050 -18.82 45.81 -2.60
C SER A 1050 -18.12 46.89 -1.77
N ASN A 1051 -18.81 47.32 -0.70
CA ASN A 1051 -18.36 48.40 0.19
C ASN A 1051 -18.00 49.72 -0.53
N MET A 1052 -18.75 50.05 -1.60
CA MET A 1052 -18.63 51.28 -2.40
C MET A 1052 -19.98 52.00 -2.45
N PRO A 1053 -20.01 53.35 -2.55
CA PRO A 1053 -21.26 54.09 -2.64
C PRO A 1053 -22.15 53.63 -3.79
N ALA A 1054 -23.48 53.64 -3.59
CA ALA A 1054 -24.45 53.26 -4.62
C ALA A 1054 -24.58 54.33 -5.73
N THR A 1055 -24.17 55.57 -5.47
CA THR A 1055 -24.22 56.69 -6.43
C THR A 1055 -23.12 56.59 -7.49
N LYS A 1056 -23.44 56.94 -8.74
CA LYS A 1056 -22.49 57.07 -9.86
C LYS A 1056 -22.25 58.56 -10.15
N PRO A 1057 -21.06 58.98 -10.62
CA PRO A 1057 -19.89 58.16 -10.98
C PRO A 1057 -18.94 57.86 -9.80
N VAL A 1058 -18.29 56.69 -9.84
CA VAL A 1058 -17.13 56.38 -8.98
C VAL A 1058 -15.89 56.93 -9.67
N THR A 1059 -15.06 57.67 -8.94
CA THR A 1059 -13.83 58.29 -9.44
C THR A 1059 -12.64 57.81 -8.62
N VAL A 1060 -11.41 58.10 -9.09
CA VAL A 1060 -10.17 57.77 -8.35
C VAL A 1060 -10.12 58.39 -6.95
N ALA A 1061 -10.91 59.44 -6.67
CA ALA A 1061 -11.00 60.10 -5.37
C ALA A 1061 -12.18 59.62 -4.50
N THR A 1062 -13.04 58.73 -5.02
CA THR A 1062 -14.20 58.23 -4.29
C THR A 1062 -13.76 57.22 -3.22
N PRO A 1063 -14.04 57.46 -1.93
CA PRO A 1063 -13.68 56.52 -0.87
C PRO A 1063 -14.65 55.34 -0.79
N ALA A 1064 -14.17 54.22 -0.24
CA ALA A 1064 -15.01 53.12 0.22
C ALA A 1064 -15.92 53.57 1.38
N VAL A 1065 -17.03 52.85 1.60
CA VAL A 1065 -18.08 53.29 2.55
C VAL A 1065 -17.64 53.11 4.01
N MET A 1066 -16.92 52.03 4.32
CA MET A 1066 -16.40 51.73 5.65
C MET A 1066 -15.03 51.02 5.56
N ASP A 1067 -14.23 51.09 6.62
CA ASP A 1067 -12.98 50.33 6.69
C ASP A 1067 -13.30 48.83 6.77
N ALA A 1068 -12.60 48.00 6.00
CA ALA A 1068 -12.75 46.54 6.10
C ALA A 1068 -11.40 45.82 6.23
N SER A 1069 -11.38 44.78 7.08
CA SER A 1069 -10.13 44.12 7.42
C SER A 1069 -9.70 43.13 6.35
N PRO A 1070 -8.43 43.13 5.91
CA PRO A 1070 -7.89 42.11 5.02
C PRO A 1070 -7.86 40.70 5.62
N ARG A 1071 -8.10 40.55 6.93
CA ARG A 1071 -8.22 39.26 7.63
C ARG A 1071 -9.61 38.62 7.55
N ALA A 1072 -10.59 39.31 6.96
CA ALA A 1072 -11.92 38.76 6.76
C ALA A 1072 -11.89 37.47 5.89
N PRO A 1073 -12.85 36.55 6.07
CA PRO A 1073 -13.04 35.41 5.17
C PRO A 1073 -13.26 35.89 3.73
N TRP A 1074 -13.07 34.98 2.75
CA TRP A 1074 -13.33 35.29 1.35
C TRP A 1074 -14.79 35.74 1.16
N SER A 1075 -14.98 36.92 0.61
CA SER A 1075 -16.30 37.38 0.16
C SER A 1075 -16.63 36.73 -1.19
N THR A 1076 -17.90 36.44 -1.43
CA THR A 1076 -18.35 35.84 -2.69
C THR A 1076 -19.37 36.70 -3.40
N ALA A 1077 -19.35 36.66 -4.73
CA ALA A 1077 -20.34 37.29 -5.58
C ALA A 1077 -20.67 36.36 -6.76
N ILE A 1078 -21.95 36.30 -7.11
CA ILE A 1078 -22.45 35.53 -8.26
C ILE A 1078 -23.00 36.53 -9.27
N VAL A 1079 -22.53 36.44 -10.50
CA VAL A 1079 -22.92 37.36 -11.59
C VAL A 1079 -23.43 36.55 -12.77
N SER A 1080 -24.59 36.91 -13.31
CA SER A 1080 -25.11 36.23 -14.48
C SER A 1080 -24.26 36.53 -15.72
N VAL A 1081 -23.90 35.50 -16.50
CA VAL A 1081 -23.07 35.68 -17.70
C VAL A 1081 -23.76 36.57 -18.76
N SER A 1082 -25.10 36.61 -18.75
CA SER A 1082 -25.89 37.44 -19.66
C SER A 1082 -25.83 38.93 -19.33
N GLU A 1083 -25.69 39.28 -18.05
CA GLU A 1083 -25.66 40.68 -17.58
C GLU A 1083 -24.34 41.36 -17.94
N VAL A 1084 -23.25 40.60 -17.94
CA VAL A 1084 -21.89 41.11 -18.23
C VAL A 1084 -21.35 40.69 -19.61
N ARG A 1085 -22.23 40.20 -20.50
CA ARG A 1085 -21.92 39.90 -21.90
C ARG A 1085 -20.67 39.01 -22.07
N VAL A 1086 -20.61 37.91 -21.32
CA VAL A 1086 -19.51 36.92 -21.47
C VAL A 1086 -19.62 36.24 -22.83
N MET A 1087 -18.50 36.12 -23.54
CA MET A 1087 -18.44 35.57 -24.90
C MET A 1087 -17.63 34.27 -24.94
N SER A 1088 -17.95 33.39 -25.89
CA SER A 1088 -17.05 32.27 -26.22
C SER A 1088 -15.74 32.85 -26.75
N GLY A 1089 -14.61 32.36 -26.27
CA GLY A 1089 -13.28 32.93 -26.49
C GLY A 1089 -12.81 33.76 -25.29
N ARG A 1090 -12.02 34.78 -25.57
CA ARG A 1090 -11.37 35.61 -24.56
C ARG A 1090 -12.38 36.54 -23.88
N ASN A 1091 -12.23 36.72 -22.58
CA ASN A 1091 -12.98 37.66 -21.75
C ASN A 1091 -12.01 38.39 -20.83
N SER A 1092 -12.38 39.59 -20.39
CA SER A 1092 -11.56 40.46 -19.55
C SER A 1092 -12.28 40.80 -18.25
N ILE A 1093 -11.54 40.78 -17.15
CA ILE A 1093 -11.98 41.24 -15.83
C ILE A 1093 -11.17 42.49 -15.49
N MET A 1094 -11.85 43.53 -15.04
CA MET A 1094 -11.25 44.79 -14.59
C MET A 1094 -11.73 45.06 -13.16
N VAL A 1095 -10.82 45.49 -12.29
CA VAL A 1095 -11.10 45.69 -10.87
C VAL A 1095 -10.57 47.05 -10.43
N GLU A 1096 -11.42 47.84 -9.79
CA GLU A 1096 -11.04 49.02 -9.02
C GLU A 1096 -11.05 48.64 -7.54
N LEU A 1097 -9.91 48.77 -6.87
CA LEU A 1097 -9.79 48.66 -5.42
C LEU A 1097 -9.70 50.06 -4.85
N HIS A 1098 -10.54 50.40 -3.87
CA HIS A 1098 -10.57 51.72 -3.24
C HIS A 1098 -10.24 51.61 -1.77
N ALA A 1099 -9.45 52.55 -1.25
CA ALA A 1099 -9.30 52.78 0.18
C ALA A 1099 -10.42 53.68 0.72
N THR A 1100 -10.68 53.64 2.02
CA THR A 1100 -11.58 54.60 2.70
C THR A 1100 -10.97 56.00 2.85
N GLN A 1101 -9.66 56.10 2.98
CA GLN A 1101 -8.96 57.37 3.22
C GLN A 1101 -7.55 57.39 2.64
N ALA A 1102 -6.99 58.60 2.48
CA ALA A 1102 -5.60 58.77 2.11
C ALA A 1102 -4.68 58.23 3.21
N TYR A 1103 -3.51 57.70 2.84
CA TYR A 1103 -2.55 57.10 3.76
C TYR A 1103 -3.08 55.91 4.57
N ALA A 1104 -4.02 55.13 4.01
CA ALA A 1104 -4.46 53.87 4.61
C ALA A 1104 -3.26 53.00 5.02
N TRP A 1105 -3.32 52.43 6.22
CA TRP A 1105 -2.21 51.70 6.85
C TRP A 1105 -2.02 50.30 6.25
N GLU A 1106 -3.09 49.70 5.76
CA GLU A 1106 -3.06 48.40 5.09
C GLU A 1106 -4.03 48.35 3.91
N VAL A 1107 -3.65 47.64 2.85
CA VAL A 1107 -4.47 47.39 1.65
C VAL A 1107 -4.14 45.99 1.16
N HIS A 1108 -5.15 45.22 0.74
CA HIS A 1108 -5.01 43.85 0.25
C HIS A 1108 -5.99 43.59 -0.90
N PHE A 1109 -5.50 42.95 -1.96
CA PHE A 1109 -6.31 42.45 -3.08
C PHE A 1109 -5.91 41.05 -3.51
N ASN A 1110 -6.86 40.13 -3.48
CA ASN A 1110 -6.76 38.81 -4.10
C ASN A 1110 -8.12 38.37 -4.63
N MET A 1111 -8.15 37.65 -5.76
CA MET A 1111 -9.39 37.20 -6.38
C MET A 1111 -9.20 35.87 -7.10
N TRP A 1112 -10.23 35.02 -7.00
CA TRP A 1112 -10.42 33.85 -7.84
C TRP A 1112 -11.78 33.88 -8.52
N VAL A 1113 -11.85 33.25 -9.69
CA VAL A 1113 -13.06 33.22 -10.53
C VAL A 1113 -13.27 31.81 -11.07
N ALA A 1114 -14.51 31.34 -10.99
CA ALA A 1114 -15.00 30.12 -11.61
C ALA A 1114 -16.23 30.43 -12.49
N ALA A 1115 -16.46 29.63 -13.54
CA ALA A 1115 -17.69 29.71 -14.33
C ALA A 1115 -18.56 28.50 -14.00
N VAL A 1116 -19.85 28.75 -13.81
CA VAL A 1116 -20.84 27.75 -13.38
C VAL A 1116 -21.91 27.64 -14.47
N GLY A 1117 -22.14 26.44 -14.96
CA GLY A 1117 -22.99 26.18 -16.12
C GLY A 1117 -23.86 24.95 -16.02
N SER A 1118 -24.84 24.83 -16.93
CA SER A 1118 -25.66 23.63 -17.10
C SER A 1118 -25.41 23.05 -18.50
N SER A 1119 -25.13 21.75 -18.59
CA SER A 1119 -24.93 20.91 -19.80
C SER A 1119 -24.80 21.62 -21.16
N CYS A 1120 -23.61 21.47 -21.76
CA CYS A 1120 -23.29 21.89 -23.12
C CYS A 1120 -23.81 20.84 -24.14
N PRO A 1121 -24.47 21.23 -25.24
CA PRO A 1121 -24.92 20.27 -26.24
C PRO A 1121 -23.75 19.78 -27.10
N LEU A 1122 -23.29 18.55 -26.89
CA LEU A 1122 -22.67 17.78 -27.97
C LEU A 1122 -23.81 17.30 -28.88
N THR A 1123 -23.89 17.86 -30.09
CA THR A 1123 -24.98 17.57 -31.02
C THR A 1123 -24.81 16.21 -31.71
N ARG A 1124 -25.97 15.54 -31.88
CA ARG A 1124 -26.33 14.40 -32.74
C ARG A 1124 -26.18 12.99 -32.13
N PHE A 1125 -27.23 12.50 -31.46
CA PHE A 1125 -28.15 11.48 -31.99
C PHE A 1125 -29.35 11.32 -31.02
N PHE A 1126 -30.57 11.29 -31.59
CA PHE A 1126 -31.90 11.10 -31.00
C PHE A 1126 -32.56 12.25 -30.20
N ASP A 1127 -33.42 12.93 -30.94
CA ASP A 1127 -34.60 13.68 -30.51
C ASP A 1127 -35.68 12.71 -29.99
N GLN A 1128 -36.24 12.95 -28.78
CA GLN A 1128 -37.68 12.95 -28.46
C GLN A 1128 -37.88 13.43 -27.01
N ARG A 1129 -38.84 14.35 -26.82
CA ARG A 1129 -39.21 14.99 -25.55
C ARG A 1129 -40.06 14.07 -24.67
N SER A 1130 -39.87 14.08 -23.35
CA SER A 1130 -40.97 13.82 -22.40
C SER A 1130 -40.67 14.22 -20.94
N SER A 1131 -41.72 14.71 -20.29
CA SER A 1131 -41.89 15.21 -18.93
C SER A 1131 -41.96 14.11 -17.86
N LEU A 1132 -41.61 14.46 -16.61
CA LEU A 1132 -42.02 13.71 -15.41
C LEU A 1132 -43.55 13.69 -15.32
N ALA A 1133 -44.16 12.50 -15.33
CA ALA A 1133 -45.59 12.31 -15.12
C ALA A 1133 -45.83 11.71 -13.73
N PHE A 1134 -46.50 12.47 -12.85
CA PHE A 1134 -47.13 11.94 -11.65
C PHE A 1134 -48.52 11.43 -12.04
N SER A 1135 -48.74 10.13 -11.96
CA SER A 1135 -50.06 9.52 -12.15
C SER A 1135 -50.65 9.17 -10.78
N SER A 1136 -51.48 10.05 -10.24
CA SER A 1136 -52.45 9.67 -9.21
C SER A 1136 -53.63 8.98 -9.90
N VAL A 1137 -53.77 7.67 -9.73
CA VAL A 1137 -55.02 6.98 -10.11
C VAL A 1137 -56.01 7.19 -8.97
N LEU A 1138 -56.69 8.33 -8.97
CA LEU A 1138 -57.92 8.52 -8.20
C LEU A 1138 -59.09 7.96 -9.01
N GLY A 1139 -59.40 6.69 -8.77
CA GLY A 1139 -60.63 6.06 -9.25
C GLY A 1139 -61.83 6.57 -8.45
N GLY A 1140 -62.55 7.53 -9.03
CA GLY A 1140 -64.01 7.71 -8.97
C GLY A 1140 -64.70 7.95 -7.62
N ALA A 1141 -65.21 9.17 -7.39
CA ALA A 1141 -66.65 9.48 -7.38
C ALA A 1141 -66.95 10.85 -6.72
N ALA A 1142 -67.63 11.72 -7.47
CA ALA A 1142 -68.47 12.86 -7.04
C ALA A 1142 -67.80 14.01 -6.23
N ALA A 1143 -68.24 15.26 -6.25
CA ALA A 1143 -69.06 16.11 -7.10
C ALA A 1143 -69.00 17.51 -6.44
N ALA A 1144 -69.10 18.56 -7.26
CA ALA A 1144 -69.65 19.89 -6.94
C ALA A 1144 -68.87 20.91 -6.06
N ALA A 1145 -68.95 22.16 -6.57
CA ALA A 1145 -68.75 23.47 -5.94
C ALA A 1145 -67.30 23.89 -5.61
N GLY A 1146 -66.78 25.05 -6.00
CA GLY A 1146 -67.36 26.21 -6.67
C GLY A 1146 -66.57 27.48 -6.27
N LYS A 1147 -66.07 28.18 -7.30
CA LYS A 1147 -65.31 29.46 -7.33
C LYS A 1147 -63.83 29.44 -6.95
#